data_AF-A0A243GB24-F1
#
_entry.id   AF-A0A243GB24-F1
#
_cell.length_a   1.000
_cell.length_b   1.000
_cell.length_c   1.000
_cell.angle_alpha   90.00
_cell.angle_beta   90.00
_cell.angle_gamma   90.00
#
_symmetry.space_group_name_H-M   'P 1'
#
loop_
_entity.id
_entity.type
_entity.pdbx_description
1 polymer ?
#
loop_
_entity_poly.entity_id
_entity_poly.type
_entity_poly.pdbx_seq_one_letter_code
_entity_poly.pdbx_strand_id
1 'polypeptide(L)'
;MKKNKRKHINAMIIAAALSLPFAAYSTPALAAVAIEVNKTGHALEDGTYDAVIKAYKDKTNEESMAAVYIKNPKLTIEKGKKIVTATLSDSDFFQYLKTEDIHTPGVFHDVKVISEDKKKNGTKVIQFEVGELGKRYNMQMHIYIPTMAYDNKYQVQFEVNTLNLENNVPEEQKENKEDKVDQQDANVIVDKQLQRHINKYNLNRENLNTPITKEDLLKVKSLIVVEAKSKGIKDVSGLEHMKNLESLTLEEVKLENIQFISNLRQLKSLSITYGELKDIGPLAELEHLEFLTLRNNKISDLSPLSQMKKVKMLDLNSNDIKDIKPLFTVKSLRTLTVANNQISNAGLEGVHQLKNLKTFEISNNGLSNVEHINGMNKLIELGLSKNELVDLTPLSKLSGLQKLNLEENYISDITPLSQLTGLYDLKLGSNEIRDVRPVQELGKRMYIDIQRQKIFLDDVEKDKEVKIPIYNLQGEPIDIIQLNSEDGIVNNGSVKWGTTGEKTYEFILDIKPEENRIKFNGTVIQNVVERLDEIKETVKEDREQNGNVILDKSLQQHINQKNFGRENLNAPITKEDLLQIKTLEILKEKGKEIKNLTGLEYMTNLEKLTLEGVGLKNIKFISNLEKLNDVNVSHNQIEDITPLSSLKNLQWLNLADNHIKDVSVLGSMLDLLGLHLAGNEVRDVRPLIQLGQWGTIDVRRQKVILDDAEINREVKIPVYDLEGERIEKITLKSAGGILTDDGIIWSTLGEKIYEFDLDADHYETGILYSGIVMQNIVEKLISTEEAKEPTKEIEEAKEEAKEPTKEIEEAKEEVKELTKEIEEVKEEVKEPTKEIEEAKEEVKEPTKEIEEVKEEVKEPTKEIEEVKEEVKEPTKEIEEVKEEVKEPVKEVEEVKEEVKEPVKEVEEVKEEVKEPVKEAEKVKEEEVRESTKGLVTGLNQEPKGNNQVVENEERKADNLNKQHANKQEEGKKSLASTGGEASTSTLLSGITLVLSALSMFVFRKRLFKK
;
A
#
# COMPACT_ATOMS: atom_id res chain seq x y z
N MET A 1 -23.39 10.93 -7.19
CA MET A 1 -24.39 9.83 -7.35
C MET A 1 -23.82 8.40 -7.49
N LYS A 2 -22.81 8.12 -8.34
CA LYS A 2 -22.40 6.72 -8.67
C LYS A 2 -22.02 5.82 -7.46
N LYS A 3 -21.42 6.36 -6.39
CA LYS A 3 -20.97 5.60 -5.18
C LYS A 3 -22.09 4.94 -4.35
N ASN A 4 -23.38 5.23 -4.58
CA ASN A 4 -24.50 4.60 -3.85
C ASN A 4 -25.09 3.33 -4.51
N LYS A 5 -24.90 3.10 -5.82
CA LYS A 5 -25.54 1.96 -6.50
C LYS A 5 -25.19 0.60 -5.87
N ARG A 6 -23.94 0.37 -5.41
CA ARG A 6 -23.56 -0.93 -4.81
C ARG A 6 -24.23 -1.22 -3.46
N LYS A 7 -24.35 -0.25 -2.52
CA LYS A 7 -25.06 -0.49 -1.24
C LYS A 7 -26.55 -0.75 -1.50
N HIS A 8 -27.17 0.01 -2.41
CA HIS A 8 -28.57 -0.21 -2.79
C HIS A 8 -28.77 -1.55 -3.53
N ILE A 9 -27.89 -1.96 -4.44
CA ILE A 9 -27.98 -3.24 -5.14
C ILE A 9 -27.83 -4.42 -4.17
N ASN A 10 -26.86 -4.38 -3.24
CA ASN A 10 -26.73 -5.47 -2.26
C ASN A 10 -27.96 -5.56 -1.35
N ALA A 11 -28.45 -4.42 -0.82
CA ALA A 11 -29.70 -4.39 -0.05
C ALA A 11 -30.90 -4.91 -0.88
N MET A 12 -31.02 -4.50 -2.15
CA MET A 12 -32.09 -4.94 -3.05
C MET A 12 -32.01 -6.44 -3.40
N ILE A 13 -30.81 -7.02 -3.47
CA ILE A 13 -30.59 -8.47 -3.61
C ILE A 13 -31.04 -9.21 -2.34
N ILE A 14 -30.69 -8.71 -1.15
CA ILE A 14 -31.10 -9.30 0.13
C ILE A 14 -32.62 -9.17 0.31
N ALA A 15 -33.20 -8.03 -0.06
CA ALA A 15 -34.64 -7.81 -0.08
C ALA A 15 -35.32 -8.84 -0.99
N ALA A 16 -34.92 -8.92 -2.26
CA ALA A 16 -35.51 -9.85 -3.22
C ALA A 16 -35.33 -11.33 -2.80
N ALA A 17 -34.19 -11.69 -2.22
CA ALA A 17 -33.94 -13.05 -1.71
C ALA A 17 -34.86 -13.46 -0.55
N LEU A 18 -35.52 -12.50 0.12
CA LEU A 18 -36.43 -12.74 1.25
C LEU A 18 -37.89 -12.34 0.97
N SER A 19 -38.15 -11.48 -0.03
CA SER A 19 -39.46 -10.91 -0.34
C SER A 19 -40.16 -11.50 -1.58
N LEU A 20 -39.53 -12.44 -2.29
CA LEU A 20 -40.10 -13.05 -3.50
C LEU A 20 -40.93 -14.31 -3.21
N PRO A 21 -42.27 -14.27 -3.29
CA PRO A 21 -43.10 -15.47 -3.39
C PRO A 21 -43.05 -16.01 -4.83
N PHE A 22 -41.93 -16.60 -5.25
CA PHE A 22 -41.89 -17.30 -6.54
C PHE A 22 -42.69 -18.60 -6.44
N ALA A 23 -43.74 -18.69 -7.27
CA ALA A 23 -44.69 -19.78 -7.26
C ALA A 23 -44.06 -21.11 -7.75
N ALA A 24 -44.65 -22.20 -7.25
CA ALA A 24 -44.22 -23.57 -7.44
C ALA A 24 -43.85 -23.97 -8.89
N TYR A 25 -42.76 -24.73 -9.00
CA TYR A 25 -42.80 -25.97 -9.76
C TYR A 25 -42.87 -27.13 -8.78
N SER A 26 -44.00 -27.82 -8.74
CA SER A 26 -44.24 -28.98 -7.90
C SER A 26 -44.18 -30.28 -8.68
N THR A 27 -43.48 -31.27 -8.14
CA THR A 27 -43.83 -32.70 -8.29
C THR A 27 -43.42 -33.43 -7.01
N PRO A 28 -44.34 -34.10 -6.30
CA PRO A 28 -44.06 -34.65 -4.97
C PRO A 28 -43.67 -36.14 -5.02
N ALA A 29 -42.41 -36.47 -4.76
CA ALA A 29 -41.95 -37.86 -4.67
C ALA A 29 -40.70 -38.06 -3.80
N LEU A 30 -40.76 -37.77 -2.49
CA LEU A 30 -39.88 -38.36 -1.45
C LEU A 30 -40.28 -38.05 0.02
N ALA A 31 -41.52 -37.62 0.28
CA ALA A 31 -42.02 -37.37 1.64
C ALA A 31 -42.48 -38.66 2.37
N ALA A 32 -41.71 -39.75 2.26
CA ALA A 32 -42.12 -41.09 2.70
C ALA A 32 -40.99 -42.04 3.17
N VAL A 33 -39.74 -41.58 3.33
CA VAL A 33 -38.59 -42.44 3.73
C VAL A 33 -37.75 -41.80 4.86
N ALA A 34 -38.40 -41.13 5.80
CA ALA A 34 -37.73 -40.38 6.89
C ALA A 34 -38.22 -40.77 8.31
N ILE A 35 -38.73 -42.00 8.47
CA ILE A 35 -39.35 -42.46 9.74
C ILE A 35 -38.68 -43.72 10.33
N GLU A 36 -37.97 -44.54 9.54
CA GLU A 36 -37.41 -45.82 10.03
C GLU A 36 -35.90 -45.83 10.32
N VAL A 37 -35.14 -44.77 10.00
CA VAL A 37 -33.70 -44.66 10.32
C VAL A 37 -33.49 -43.85 11.62
N ASN A 38 -34.11 -44.31 12.71
CA ASN A 38 -33.86 -43.77 14.05
C ASN A 38 -33.94 -44.87 15.12
N LYS A 39 -33.28 -46.01 14.85
CA LYS A 39 -33.35 -47.24 15.66
C LYS A 39 -32.05 -48.03 15.83
N THR A 40 -30.90 -47.45 15.48
CA THR A 40 -29.57 -48.02 15.73
C THR A 40 -28.69 -46.99 16.44
N GLY A 41 -28.76 -46.98 17.77
CA GLY A 41 -28.03 -46.02 18.59
C GLY A 41 -26.54 -46.38 18.73
N HIS A 42 -25.68 -45.74 17.93
CA HIS A 42 -24.29 -45.54 18.31
C HIS A 42 -24.19 -44.20 19.07
N ALA A 43 -23.78 -44.27 20.33
CA ALA A 43 -23.39 -43.08 21.07
C ALA A 43 -22.03 -42.60 20.52
N LEU A 44 -21.99 -41.41 19.94
CA LEU A 44 -20.75 -40.71 19.65
C LEU A 44 -20.04 -40.40 20.98
N GLU A 45 -18.72 -40.53 21.00
CA GLU A 45 -17.90 -40.24 22.18
C GLU A 45 -17.76 -38.73 22.43
N ASP A 46 -17.33 -38.34 23.63
CA ASP A 46 -17.05 -36.94 23.94
C ASP A 46 -15.88 -36.43 23.07
N GLY A 47 -16.10 -35.36 22.31
CA GLY A 47 -15.19 -34.90 21.26
C GLY A 47 -15.80 -33.80 20.38
N THR A 48 -15.04 -33.29 19.40
CA THR A 48 -15.54 -32.29 18.44
C THR A 48 -15.46 -32.83 17.01
N TYR A 49 -16.60 -32.73 16.31
CA TYR A 49 -16.84 -33.25 14.96
C TYR A 49 -17.27 -32.11 14.04
N ASP A 50 -16.97 -32.20 12.75
CA ASP A 50 -17.56 -31.30 11.75
C ASP A 50 -19.03 -31.68 11.49
N ALA A 51 -19.88 -30.69 11.25
CA ALA A 51 -21.32 -30.86 11.17
C ALA A 51 -21.96 -30.09 10.01
N VAL A 52 -23.14 -30.53 9.59
CA VAL A 52 -23.98 -29.89 8.58
C VAL A 52 -25.30 -29.49 9.22
N ILE A 53 -25.69 -28.24 9.03
CA ILE A 53 -27.02 -27.73 9.38
C ILE A 53 -27.83 -27.57 8.10
N LYS A 54 -29.00 -28.20 8.03
CA LYS A 54 -30.02 -27.95 6.99
C LYS A 54 -31.13 -27.10 7.61
N ALA A 55 -31.73 -26.20 6.84
CA ALA A 55 -32.87 -25.40 7.28
C ALA A 55 -34.03 -25.47 6.28
N TYR A 56 -35.26 -25.46 6.79
CA TYR A 56 -36.51 -25.63 6.06
C TYR A 56 -37.51 -24.53 6.42
N LYS A 57 -38.40 -24.13 5.51
CA LYS A 57 -39.47 -23.15 5.81
C LYS A 57 -40.48 -23.79 6.78
N ASP A 58 -41.04 -23.01 7.71
CA ASP A 58 -41.91 -23.50 8.79
C ASP A 58 -42.95 -24.54 8.32
N LYS A 59 -42.89 -25.75 8.92
CA LYS A 59 -43.77 -26.90 8.65
C LYS A 59 -43.74 -27.44 7.20
N THR A 60 -42.68 -27.16 6.43
CA THR A 60 -42.51 -27.70 5.06
C THR A 60 -41.25 -28.57 4.92
N ASN A 61 -41.06 -29.13 3.72
CA ASN A 61 -39.78 -29.73 3.29
C ASN A 61 -39.00 -28.84 2.31
N GLU A 62 -39.45 -27.60 2.07
CA GLU A 62 -38.73 -26.66 1.22
C GLU A 62 -37.55 -26.05 1.98
N GLU A 63 -36.38 -26.00 1.35
CA GLU A 63 -35.18 -25.42 1.94
C GLU A 63 -35.37 -23.92 2.24
N SER A 64 -34.80 -23.46 3.35
CA SER A 64 -34.88 -22.07 3.81
C SER A 64 -33.57 -21.33 3.59
N MET A 65 -33.68 -20.11 3.07
CA MET A 65 -32.56 -19.18 2.91
C MET A 65 -31.81 -18.88 4.22
N ALA A 66 -32.38 -19.22 5.39
CA ALA A 66 -31.69 -19.22 6.67
C ALA A 66 -30.36 -20.02 6.65
N ALA A 67 -30.30 -21.15 5.96
CA ALA A 67 -29.06 -21.94 5.83
C ALA A 67 -27.95 -21.20 5.05
N VAL A 68 -28.31 -20.23 4.22
CA VAL A 68 -27.32 -19.40 3.50
C VAL A 68 -26.53 -18.51 4.46
N TYR A 69 -27.08 -18.16 5.62
CA TYR A 69 -26.43 -17.31 6.61
C TYR A 69 -25.65 -18.08 7.69
N ILE A 70 -25.87 -19.39 7.85
CA ILE A 70 -25.17 -20.21 8.86
C ILE A 70 -24.05 -21.03 8.19
N LYS A 71 -22.80 -20.81 8.60
CA LYS A 71 -21.58 -21.39 8.04
C LYS A 71 -20.78 -22.19 9.05
N ASN A 72 -19.90 -23.04 8.54
CA ASN A 72 -18.87 -23.80 9.27
C ASN A 72 -19.37 -24.43 10.59
N PRO A 73 -20.44 -25.26 10.59
CA PRO A 73 -20.95 -25.86 11.81
C PRO A 73 -19.99 -26.92 12.35
N LYS A 74 -19.76 -26.90 13.66
CA LYS A 74 -19.08 -27.96 14.43
C LYS A 74 -20.02 -28.45 15.53
N LEU A 75 -19.97 -29.75 15.80
CA LEU A 75 -20.66 -30.40 16.90
C LEU A 75 -19.63 -30.82 17.95
N THR A 76 -19.72 -30.24 19.14
CA THR A 76 -18.97 -30.68 20.32
C THR A 76 -19.89 -31.52 21.21
N ILE A 77 -19.41 -32.67 21.66
CA ILE A 77 -20.09 -33.57 22.58
C ILE A 77 -19.30 -33.56 23.89
N GLU A 78 -19.98 -33.17 24.97
CA GLU A 78 -19.42 -33.13 26.32
C GLU A 78 -20.43 -33.69 27.31
N LYS A 79 -20.08 -34.77 28.02
CA LYS A 79 -20.91 -35.44 29.04
C LYS A 79 -22.30 -35.80 28.49
N GLY A 80 -22.37 -36.16 27.21
CA GLY A 80 -23.60 -36.46 26.48
C GLY A 80 -24.43 -35.26 26.00
N LYS A 81 -24.10 -34.02 26.38
CA LYS A 81 -24.69 -32.81 25.78
C LYS A 81 -24.12 -32.61 24.37
N LYS A 82 -24.97 -32.21 23.42
CA LYS A 82 -24.60 -31.98 22.01
C LYS A 82 -24.67 -30.49 21.72
N ILE A 83 -23.52 -29.84 21.70
CA ILE A 83 -23.37 -28.39 21.58
C ILE A 83 -22.92 -28.06 20.17
N VAL A 84 -23.76 -27.35 19.43
CA VAL A 84 -23.48 -26.90 18.07
C VAL A 84 -22.87 -25.51 18.13
N THR A 85 -21.76 -25.31 17.41
CA THR A 85 -21.11 -24.00 17.24
C THR A 85 -21.00 -23.70 15.75
N ALA A 86 -21.46 -22.53 15.30
CA ALA A 86 -21.50 -22.17 13.88
C ALA A 86 -21.28 -20.66 13.66
N THR A 87 -20.95 -20.27 12.44
CA THR A 87 -20.65 -18.89 12.04
C THR A 87 -21.83 -18.27 11.29
N LEU A 88 -22.59 -17.39 11.93
CA LEU A 88 -23.69 -16.62 11.34
C LEU A 88 -23.14 -15.41 10.57
N SER A 89 -23.17 -15.43 9.23
CA SER A 89 -22.78 -14.30 8.38
C SER A 89 -23.93 -13.30 8.15
N ASP A 90 -23.59 -12.06 7.78
CA ASP A 90 -24.52 -10.93 7.66
C ASP A 90 -25.33 -10.69 8.98
N SER A 91 -24.67 -10.90 10.11
CA SER A 91 -25.30 -10.98 11.43
C SER A 91 -25.87 -9.66 11.97
N ASP A 92 -25.52 -8.52 11.37
CA ASP A 92 -26.06 -7.20 11.73
C ASP A 92 -27.53 -7.08 11.33
N PHE A 93 -27.99 -7.87 10.35
CA PHE A 93 -29.40 -7.92 9.96
C PHE A 93 -30.25 -8.71 10.97
N PHE A 94 -29.66 -9.53 11.83
CA PHE A 94 -30.36 -10.36 12.81
C PHE A 94 -30.50 -9.62 14.15
N GLN A 95 -31.70 -9.08 14.42
CA GLN A 95 -32.04 -8.48 15.72
C GLN A 95 -32.06 -9.54 16.83
N TYR A 96 -32.53 -10.74 16.51
CA TYR A 96 -32.34 -11.94 17.32
C TYR A 96 -32.29 -13.19 16.44
N LEU A 97 -31.68 -14.23 16.99
CA LEU A 97 -31.75 -15.61 16.49
C LEU A 97 -31.97 -16.51 17.72
N LYS A 98 -33.07 -17.27 17.73
CA LYS A 98 -33.52 -18.07 18.87
C LYS A 98 -33.77 -19.51 18.44
N THR A 99 -33.37 -20.47 19.25
CA THR A 99 -33.66 -21.90 19.09
C THR A 99 -34.71 -22.34 20.12
N GLU A 100 -35.58 -23.27 19.74
CA GLU A 100 -36.52 -23.90 20.65
C GLU A 100 -35.79 -24.72 21.73
N ASP A 101 -36.30 -24.71 22.96
CA ASP A 101 -35.72 -25.47 24.07
C ASP A 101 -35.91 -26.98 23.89
N ILE A 102 -34.83 -27.74 24.07
CA ILE A 102 -34.79 -29.19 23.84
C ILE A 102 -35.58 -30.01 24.87
N HIS A 103 -36.00 -29.40 25.98
CA HIS A 103 -36.80 -30.03 27.04
C HIS A 103 -38.22 -29.47 27.12
N THR A 104 -38.47 -28.29 26.54
CA THR A 104 -39.69 -27.49 26.75
C THR A 104 -40.22 -26.92 25.42
N PRO A 105 -40.88 -27.75 24.57
CA PRO A 105 -41.38 -27.31 23.26
C PRO A 105 -42.27 -26.06 23.33
N GLY A 106 -42.08 -25.14 22.38
CA GLY A 106 -42.70 -23.81 22.36
C GLY A 106 -42.00 -22.73 23.19
N VAL A 107 -41.01 -23.06 24.01
CA VAL A 107 -40.11 -22.08 24.66
C VAL A 107 -38.90 -21.83 23.76
N PHE A 108 -38.49 -20.57 23.61
CA PHE A 108 -37.38 -20.17 22.73
C PHE A 108 -36.30 -19.40 23.49
N HIS A 109 -35.04 -19.77 23.27
CA HIS A 109 -33.87 -19.15 23.87
C HIS A 109 -32.95 -18.55 22.79
N ASP A 110 -32.40 -17.36 23.06
CA ASP A 110 -31.43 -16.72 22.18
C ASP A 110 -30.14 -17.54 22.09
N VAL A 111 -29.59 -17.68 20.88
CA VAL A 111 -28.33 -18.40 20.68
C VAL A 111 -27.19 -17.67 21.37
N LYS A 112 -26.33 -18.41 22.07
CA LYS A 112 -25.19 -17.86 22.82
C LYS A 112 -24.11 -17.42 21.84
N VAL A 113 -23.84 -16.12 21.74
CA VAL A 113 -22.70 -15.60 20.96
C VAL A 113 -21.40 -15.92 21.69
N ILE A 114 -20.43 -16.50 20.98
CA ILE A 114 -19.05 -16.73 21.46
C ILE A 114 -18.14 -15.56 21.03
N SER A 115 -18.26 -15.12 19.78
CA SER A 115 -17.48 -14.01 19.23
C SER A 115 -18.23 -13.31 18.09
N GLU A 116 -17.82 -12.08 17.75
CA GLU A 116 -18.49 -11.20 16.78
C GLU A 116 -17.45 -10.34 16.05
N ASP A 117 -17.39 -10.46 14.71
CA ASP A 117 -16.65 -9.55 13.80
C ASP A 117 -17.67 -8.64 13.11
N LYS A 118 -17.41 -7.33 13.05
CA LYS A 118 -18.31 -6.32 12.45
C LYS A 118 -17.91 -5.88 11.04
N LYS A 119 -16.91 -6.51 10.44
CA LYS A 119 -16.50 -6.26 9.06
C LYS A 119 -17.55 -6.84 8.09
N LYS A 120 -18.08 -5.99 7.18
CA LYS A 120 -19.06 -6.32 6.10
C LYS A 120 -20.38 -6.98 6.58
N ASN A 121 -21.30 -6.18 7.12
CA ASN A 121 -22.63 -6.60 7.61
C ASN A 121 -22.59 -7.55 8.83
N GLY A 122 -21.43 -7.71 9.46
CA GLY A 122 -21.26 -8.50 10.68
C GLY A 122 -21.21 -10.01 10.45
N THR A 123 -20.54 -10.70 11.38
CA THR A 123 -20.49 -12.16 11.47
C THR A 123 -20.34 -12.58 12.93
N LYS A 124 -21.23 -13.44 13.44
CA LYS A 124 -21.24 -13.93 14.83
C LYS A 124 -20.94 -15.42 14.88
N VAL A 125 -19.99 -15.85 15.70
CA VAL A 125 -19.91 -17.27 16.09
C VAL A 125 -20.95 -17.51 17.18
N ILE A 126 -21.94 -18.35 16.87
CA ILE A 126 -23.10 -18.66 17.71
C ILE A 126 -23.02 -20.10 18.21
N GLN A 127 -23.61 -20.34 19.39
CA GLN A 127 -23.64 -21.63 20.06
C GLN A 127 -25.03 -21.92 20.62
N PHE A 128 -25.49 -23.17 20.45
CA PHE A 128 -26.76 -23.66 21.00
C PHE A 128 -26.70 -25.17 21.23
N GLU A 129 -27.59 -25.70 22.07
CA GLU A 129 -27.66 -27.14 22.37
C GLU A 129 -28.74 -27.82 21.50
N VAL A 130 -28.49 -29.06 21.08
CA VAL A 130 -29.45 -29.91 20.36
C VAL A 130 -29.61 -31.25 21.07
N GLY A 131 -30.75 -31.93 20.91
CA GLY A 131 -31.02 -33.19 21.59
C GLY A 131 -30.56 -34.42 20.80
N GLU A 132 -31.25 -34.69 19.70
CA GLU A 132 -31.05 -35.84 18.81
C GLU A 132 -30.57 -35.33 17.45
N LEU A 133 -29.56 -35.98 16.86
CA LEU A 133 -29.08 -35.65 15.51
C LEU A 133 -30.10 -36.15 14.47
N GLY A 134 -30.15 -35.51 13.29
CA GLY A 134 -31.15 -35.81 12.26
C GLY A 134 -32.60 -35.42 12.62
N LYS A 135 -32.84 -34.90 13.83
CA LYS A 135 -34.14 -34.38 14.26
C LYS A 135 -34.30 -32.91 13.88
N ARG A 136 -35.54 -32.53 13.54
CA ARG A 136 -35.90 -31.13 13.28
C ARG A 136 -36.27 -30.39 14.56
N TYR A 137 -35.75 -29.19 14.68
CA TYR A 137 -35.98 -28.23 15.78
C TYR A 137 -36.50 -26.92 15.22
N ASN A 138 -37.36 -26.20 15.95
CA ASN A 138 -37.82 -24.89 15.52
C ASN A 138 -36.80 -23.80 15.87
N MET A 139 -36.69 -22.79 15.00
CA MET A 139 -35.82 -21.63 15.16
C MET A 139 -36.57 -20.37 14.72
N GLN A 140 -36.41 -19.28 15.47
CA GLN A 140 -37.02 -17.99 15.18
C GLN A 140 -35.95 -16.92 14.97
N MET A 141 -36.17 -16.03 14.01
CA MET A 141 -35.27 -14.92 13.71
C MET A 141 -36.05 -13.64 13.36
N HIS A 142 -35.45 -12.49 13.64
CA HIS A 142 -35.97 -11.19 13.27
C HIS A 142 -34.94 -10.49 12.41
N ILE A 143 -35.27 -10.35 11.12
CA ILE A 143 -34.41 -9.73 10.11
C ILE A 143 -34.83 -8.27 9.93
N TYR A 144 -33.94 -7.35 10.26
CA TYR A 144 -34.14 -5.90 10.15
C TYR A 144 -33.01 -5.26 9.34
N ILE A 145 -33.37 -4.60 8.24
CA ILE A 145 -32.43 -3.96 7.32
C ILE A 145 -32.93 -2.53 7.04
N PRO A 146 -32.47 -1.52 7.81
CA PRO A 146 -32.99 -0.15 7.74
C PRO A 146 -32.93 0.48 6.35
N THR A 147 -31.85 0.18 5.61
CA THR A 147 -31.54 0.78 4.30
C THR A 147 -32.53 0.43 3.17
N MET A 148 -33.48 -0.47 3.43
CA MET A 148 -34.55 -0.85 2.51
C MET A 148 -35.92 -0.96 3.20
N ALA A 149 -36.08 -0.34 4.38
CA ALA A 149 -37.30 -0.35 5.20
C ALA A 149 -37.85 -1.76 5.49
N TYR A 150 -36.96 -2.74 5.65
CA TYR A 150 -37.32 -4.15 5.74
C TYR A 150 -37.23 -4.64 7.19
N ASP A 151 -38.37 -5.03 7.75
CA ASP A 151 -38.52 -5.58 9.09
C ASP A 151 -39.45 -6.80 9.00
N ASN A 152 -38.90 -8.00 9.17
CA ASN A 152 -39.67 -9.25 9.08
C ASN A 152 -39.20 -10.30 10.09
N LYS A 153 -40.16 -11.06 10.64
CA LYS A 153 -39.93 -12.14 11.61
C LYS A 153 -40.26 -13.48 10.97
N TYR A 154 -39.33 -14.42 11.08
CA TYR A 154 -39.42 -15.74 10.48
C TYR A 154 -39.34 -16.82 11.53
N GLN A 155 -40.14 -17.87 11.34
CA GLN A 155 -39.92 -19.17 11.92
C GLN A 155 -39.43 -20.11 10.82
N VAL A 156 -38.44 -20.95 11.16
CA VAL A 156 -37.86 -21.98 10.30
C VAL A 156 -37.68 -23.25 11.12
N GLN A 157 -37.50 -24.38 10.45
CA GLN A 157 -37.09 -25.63 11.09
C GLN A 157 -35.66 -25.95 10.67
N PHE A 158 -34.83 -26.47 11.56
CA PHE A 158 -33.46 -26.85 11.23
C PHE A 158 -33.11 -28.24 11.76
N GLU A 159 -32.11 -28.86 11.14
CA GLU A 159 -31.70 -30.24 11.36
C GLU A 159 -30.17 -30.28 11.37
N VAL A 160 -29.57 -31.03 12.31
CA VAL A 160 -28.10 -31.10 12.47
C VAL A 160 -27.61 -32.54 12.37
N ASN A 161 -26.63 -32.76 11.49
CA ASN A 161 -26.01 -34.05 11.23
C ASN A 161 -24.48 -33.92 11.27
N THR A 162 -23.76 -34.98 11.64
CA THR A 162 -22.29 -35.04 11.54
C THR A 162 -21.85 -35.25 10.10
N LEU A 163 -20.71 -34.68 9.70
CA LEU A 163 -20.05 -35.04 8.45
C LEU A 163 -19.46 -36.46 8.57
N ASN A 164 -19.76 -37.28 7.55
CA ASN A 164 -19.18 -38.60 7.29
C ASN A 164 -19.22 -39.62 8.45
N LEU A 165 -20.40 -40.22 8.66
CA LEU A 165 -20.52 -41.58 9.20
C LEU A 165 -21.02 -42.60 8.15
N GLU A 166 -20.85 -42.27 6.87
CA GLU A 166 -20.97 -43.20 5.74
C GLU A 166 -19.72 -43.06 4.86
N ASN A 167 -18.84 -44.08 4.92
CA ASN A 167 -17.93 -44.57 3.86
C ASN A 167 -16.79 -45.42 4.47
N ASN A 168 -17.08 -46.69 4.80
CA ASN A 168 -16.18 -47.86 4.63
C ASN A 168 -16.71 -49.11 5.36
N VAL A 169 -17.62 -49.84 4.73
CA VAL A 169 -17.86 -51.29 4.92
C VAL A 169 -18.04 -51.87 3.49
N PRO A 170 -17.40 -53.00 3.12
CA PRO A 170 -17.21 -53.36 1.71
C PRO A 170 -18.41 -54.08 1.08
N GLU A 171 -18.65 -53.82 -0.21
CA GLU A 171 -19.67 -54.51 -1.01
C GLU A 171 -19.13 -55.76 -1.72
N GLU A 172 -19.37 -56.92 -1.11
CA GLU A 172 -19.58 -58.19 -1.81
C GLU A 172 -20.73 -58.94 -1.10
N GLN A 173 -21.69 -59.59 -1.75
CA GLN A 173 -22.00 -59.77 -3.19
C GLN A 173 -23.44 -60.34 -3.31
N LYS A 174 -24.12 -60.08 -4.45
CA LYS A 174 -25.30 -60.83 -4.98
C LYS A 174 -26.63 -60.69 -4.18
N GLU A 175 -27.81 -60.84 -4.77
CA GLU A 175 -28.24 -61.08 -6.17
C GLU A 175 -29.58 -60.32 -6.41
N ASN A 176 -29.94 -59.90 -7.62
CA ASN A 176 -30.24 -60.75 -8.77
C ASN A 176 -29.89 -60.11 -10.13
N LYS A 177 -29.84 -60.97 -11.17
CA LYS A 177 -29.96 -60.57 -12.59
C LYS A 177 -31.41 -60.08 -12.83
N GLU A 178 -31.80 -59.34 -13.86
CA GLU A 178 -31.30 -59.11 -15.24
C GLU A 178 -31.40 -57.58 -15.53
N ASP A 179 -30.70 -56.92 -16.45
CA ASP A 179 -30.02 -57.35 -17.69
C ASP A 179 -28.70 -56.58 -17.93
N LYS A 180 -27.94 -56.92 -18.99
CA LYS A 180 -26.64 -56.28 -19.32
C LYS A 180 -26.77 -55.02 -20.19
N VAL A 181 -26.23 -53.89 -19.73
CA VAL A 181 -25.62 -52.84 -20.58
C VAL A 181 -24.45 -52.21 -19.81
N ASP A 182 -23.30 -52.00 -20.47
CA ASP A 182 -22.15 -51.31 -19.88
C ASP A 182 -22.46 -49.81 -19.65
N GLN A 183 -22.14 -49.27 -18.47
CA GLN A 183 -22.28 -47.83 -18.19
C GLN A 183 -20.93 -47.11 -18.24
N GLN A 184 -20.60 -46.59 -19.42
CA GLN A 184 -19.42 -45.74 -19.64
C GLN A 184 -19.79 -44.23 -19.68
N ASP A 185 -21.09 -43.92 -19.50
CA ASP A 185 -21.74 -42.65 -19.87
C ASP A 185 -22.06 -41.68 -18.71
N ALA A 186 -21.40 -41.82 -17.55
CA ALA A 186 -21.56 -40.86 -16.46
C ALA A 186 -20.92 -39.50 -16.82
N ASN A 187 -21.72 -38.42 -16.82
CA ASN A 187 -21.22 -37.06 -17.06
C ASN A 187 -20.28 -36.60 -15.93
N VAL A 188 -19.06 -36.22 -16.29
CA VAL A 188 -17.97 -35.91 -15.35
C VAL A 188 -17.90 -34.43 -14.97
N ILE A 189 -18.37 -33.53 -15.84
CA ILE A 189 -18.33 -32.08 -15.61
C ILE A 189 -19.64 -31.64 -14.94
N VAL A 190 -19.57 -31.26 -13.67
CA VAL A 190 -20.73 -30.95 -12.81
C VAL A 190 -21.42 -29.64 -13.22
N ASP A 191 -20.65 -28.60 -13.52
CA ASP A 191 -21.17 -27.30 -13.97
C ASP A 191 -21.73 -27.41 -15.40
N LYS A 192 -23.04 -27.22 -15.55
CA LYS A 192 -23.73 -27.34 -16.84
C LYS A 192 -23.29 -26.29 -17.87
N GLN A 193 -22.81 -25.11 -17.46
CA GLN A 193 -22.30 -24.12 -18.40
C GLN A 193 -20.88 -24.46 -18.83
N LEU A 194 -20.04 -25.00 -17.92
CA LEU A 194 -18.73 -25.54 -18.28
C LEU A 194 -18.85 -26.77 -19.20
N GLN A 195 -19.81 -27.67 -18.92
CA GLN A 195 -20.14 -28.80 -19.79
C GLN A 195 -20.52 -28.31 -21.21
N ARG A 196 -21.43 -27.34 -21.31
CA ARG A 196 -21.84 -26.75 -22.60
C ARG A 196 -20.69 -26.02 -23.31
N HIS A 197 -19.80 -25.38 -22.56
CA HIS A 197 -18.60 -24.71 -23.08
C HIS A 197 -17.60 -25.73 -23.66
N ILE A 198 -17.27 -26.79 -22.92
CA ILE A 198 -16.36 -27.85 -23.37
C ILE A 198 -16.95 -28.61 -24.57
N ASN A 199 -18.24 -28.96 -24.52
CA ASN A 199 -18.94 -29.58 -25.65
C ASN A 199 -18.87 -28.71 -26.91
N LYS A 200 -19.07 -27.39 -26.79
CA LYS A 200 -19.04 -26.45 -27.92
C LYS A 200 -17.64 -26.23 -28.50
N TYR A 201 -16.66 -25.91 -27.65
CA TYR A 201 -15.37 -25.35 -28.10
C TYR A 201 -14.19 -26.33 -28.05
N ASN A 202 -14.34 -27.49 -27.40
CA ASN A 202 -13.26 -28.47 -27.25
C ASN A 202 -13.62 -29.84 -27.85
N LEU A 203 -14.90 -30.21 -27.85
CA LEU A 203 -15.40 -31.48 -28.40
C LEU A 203 -16.23 -31.31 -29.69
N ASN A 204 -16.48 -30.06 -30.12
CA ASN A 204 -17.21 -29.69 -31.34
C ASN A 204 -18.57 -30.40 -31.52
N ARG A 205 -19.32 -30.57 -30.44
CA ARG A 205 -20.65 -31.22 -30.42
C ARG A 205 -21.76 -30.18 -30.63
N GLU A 206 -22.74 -30.51 -31.46
CA GLU A 206 -23.94 -29.69 -31.66
C GLU A 206 -24.85 -29.70 -30.41
N ASN A 207 -25.11 -30.89 -29.85
CA ASN A 207 -25.81 -31.01 -28.58
C ASN A 207 -24.88 -30.65 -27.42
N LEU A 208 -24.99 -29.41 -26.96
CA LEU A 208 -24.17 -28.88 -25.87
C LEU A 208 -24.43 -29.54 -24.50
N ASN A 209 -25.54 -30.27 -24.35
CA ASN A 209 -25.91 -30.93 -23.09
C ASN A 209 -25.49 -32.42 -23.05
N THR A 210 -24.81 -32.94 -24.08
CA THR A 210 -24.30 -34.32 -24.11
C THR A 210 -23.35 -34.58 -22.93
N PRO A 211 -23.48 -35.70 -22.18
CA PRO A 211 -22.51 -36.11 -21.17
C PRO A 211 -21.06 -36.06 -21.66
N ILE A 212 -20.16 -35.62 -20.80
CA ILE A 212 -18.71 -35.61 -21.06
C ILE A 212 -18.08 -36.71 -20.21
N THR A 213 -17.49 -37.72 -20.85
CA THR A 213 -16.82 -38.83 -20.16
C THR A 213 -15.37 -38.49 -19.80
N LYS A 214 -14.72 -39.31 -18.97
CA LYS A 214 -13.28 -39.15 -18.69
C LYS A 214 -12.43 -39.31 -19.94
N GLU A 215 -12.87 -40.17 -20.88
CA GLU A 215 -12.21 -40.39 -22.17
C GLU A 215 -12.36 -39.20 -23.11
N ASP A 216 -13.47 -38.46 -23.05
CA ASP A 216 -13.60 -37.18 -23.75
C ASP A 216 -12.62 -36.14 -23.22
N LEU A 217 -12.49 -36.02 -21.90
CA LEU A 217 -11.56 -35.08 -21.25
C LEU A 217 -10.10 -35.35 -21.59
N LEU A 218 -9.73 -36.62 -21.82
CA LEU A 218 -8.38 -37.00 -22.28
C LEU A 218 -8.09 -36.60 -23.75
N LYS A 219 -9.09 -36.22 -24.55
CA LYS A 219 -8.90 -35.70 -25.91
C LYS A 219 -8.54 -34.20 -25.91
N VAL A 220 -8.81 -33.49 -24.81
CA VAL A 220 -8.64 -32.03 -24.71
C VAL A 220 -7.19 -31.67 -24.35
N LYS A 221 -6.50 -30.98 -25.27
CA LYS A 221 -5.12 -30.47 -25.08
C LYS A 221 -5.04 -29.00 -24.65
N SER A 222 -6.08 -28.21 -24.90
CA SER A 222 -6.16 -26.81 -24.48
C SER A 222 -7.58 -26.48 -24.05
N LEU A 223 -7.73 -25.80 -22.91
CA LEU A 223 -9.01 -25.30 -22.40
C LEU A 223 -8.89 -23.81 -22.09
N ILE A 224 -9.82 -23.01 -22.60
CA ILE A 224 -9.88 -21.56 -22.36
C ILE A 224 -11.29 -21.22 -21.87
N VAL A 225 -11.40 -20.84 -20.59
CA VAL A 225 -12.64 -20.36 -19.97
C VAL A 225 -12.42 -18.91 -19.55
N VAL A 226 -12.81 -17.99 -20.42
CA VAL A 226 -12.81 -16.53 -20.16
C VAL A 226 -14.20 -16.03 -19.85
N GLU A 227 -14.32 -14.92 -19.11
CA GLU A 227 -15.60 -14.32 -18.70
C GLU A 227 -16.52 -15.32 -17.96
N ALA A 228 -15.97 -16.23 -17.15
CA ALA A 228 -16.70 -17.38 -16.60
C ALA A 228 -17.99 -16.97 -15.87
N LYS A 229 -17.91 -15.87 -15.12
CA LYS A 229 -18.99 -15.27 -14.36
C LYS A 229 -20.13 -14.72 -15.23
N SER A 230 -19.85 -14.18 -16.41
CA SER A 230 -20.91 -13.75 -17.35
C SER A 230 -21.60 -14.94 -18.02
N LYS A 231 -20.83 -16.02 -18.27
CA LYS A 231 -21.31 -17.30 -18.80
C LYS A 231 -21.99 -18.19 -17.75
N GLY A 232 -21.97 -17.78 -16.48
CA GLY A 232 -22.59 -18.49 -15.36
C GLY A 232 -21.81 -19.73 -14.89
N ILE A 233 -20.57 -19.91 -15.35
CA ILE A 233 -19.65 -20.96 -14.92
C ILE A 233 -19.13 -20.60 -13.52
N LYS A 234 -19.24 -21.54 -12.58
CA LYS A 234 -18.89 -21.36 -11.15
C LYS A 234 -18.05 -22.48 -10.58
N ASP A 235 -18.22 -23.70 -11.11
CA ASP A 235 -17.52 -24.89 -10.64
C ASP A 235 -16.67 -25.49 -11.78
N VAL A 236 -15.49 -26.00 -11.42
CA VAL A 236 -14.49 -26.62 -12.31
C VAL A 236 -14.18 -28.06 -11.94
N SER A 237 -14.98 -28.66 -11.05
CA SER A 237 -14.92 -30.09 -10.71
C SER A 237 -15.03 -30.97 -11.96
N GLY A 238 -14.16 -31.97 -12.06
CA GLY A 238 -13.96 -32.81 -13.24
C GLY A 238 -12.79 -32.40 -14.13
N LEU A 239 -12.25 -31.17 -14.01
CA LEU A 239 -11.06 -30.76 -14.78
C LEU A 239 -9.80 -31.56 -14.41
N GLU A 240 -9.69 -32.12 -13.21
CA GLU A 240 -8.64 -33.05 -12.77
C GLU A 240 -8.46 -34.28 -13.67
N HIS A 241 -9.47 -34.60 -14.49
CA HIS A 241 -9.44 -35.72 -15.43
C HIS A 241 -8.85 -35.35 -16.80
N MET A 242 -8.61 -34.06 -17.11
CA MET A 242 -7.92 -33.60 -18.32
C MET A 242 -6.39 -33.84 -18.26
N LYS A 243 -5.94 -35.07 -17.99
CA LYS A 243 -4.50 -35.37 -17.74
C LYS A 243 -3.56 -35.08 -18.93
N ASN A 244 -4.11 -34.94 -20.13
CA ASN A 244 -3.39 -34.62 -21.37
C ASN A 244 -3.37 -33.10 -21.69
N LEU A 245 -3.87 -32.25 -20.78
CA LEU A 245 -3.97 -30.81 -20.99
C LEU A 245 -2.59 -30.15 -20.98
N GLU A 246 -2.27 -29.44 -22.07
CA GLU A 246 -1.01 -28.72 -22.26
C GLU A 246 -1.17 -27.20 -22.00
N SER A 247 -2.40 -26.68 -22.08
CA SER A 247 -2.73 -25.27 -21.81
C SER A 247 -4.07 -25.13 -21.08
N LEU A 248 -4.11 -24.33 -20.01
CA LEU A 248 -5.31 -23.99 -19.26
C LEU A 248 -5.41 -22.49 -19.01
N THR A 249 -6.54 -21.88 -19.38
CA THR A 249 -6.90 -20.51 -19.00
C THR A 249 -8.24 -20.51 -18.26
N LEU A 250 -8.26 -19.96 -17.05
CA LEU A 250 -9.45 -19.73 -16.23
C LEU A 250 -9.49 -18.24 -15.81
N GLU A 251 -10.58 -17.55 -16.14
CA GLU A 251 -10.77 -16.12 -15.81
C GLU A 251 -12.17 -15.87 -15.21
N GLU A 252 -12.22 -15.09 -14.13
CA GLU A 252 -13.40 -14.85 -13.28
C GLU A 252 -13.99 -16.11 -12.59
N VAL A 253 -13.28 -17.25 -12.60
CA VAL A 253 -13.62 -18.43 -11.78
C VAL A 253 -13.06 -18.23 -10.38
N LYS A 254 -13.91 -18.18 -9.35
CA LYS A 254 -13.46 -18.08 -7.95
C LYS A 254 -12.84 -19.42 -7.52
N LEU A 255 -11.53 -19.42 -7.24
CA LEU A 255 -10.75 -20.62 -6.89
C LEU A 255 -10.15 -20.47 -5.50
N GLU A 256 -10.90 -20.91 -4.48
CA GLU A 256 -10.39 -21.00 -3.10
C GLU A 256 -9.38 -22.15 -2.93
N ASN A 257 -9.39 -23.13 -3.84
CA ASN A 257 -8.53 -24.31 -3.83
C ASN A 257 -8.21 -24.73 -5.27
N ILE A 258 -6.93 -25.00 -5.58
CA ILE A 258 -6.46 -25.43 -6.90
C ILE A 258 -5.74 -26.80 -6.90
N GLN A 259 -5.95 -27.63 -5.86
CA GLN A 259 -5.32 -28.95 -5.73
C GLN A 259 -5.55 -29.87 -6.95
N PHE A 260 -6.65 -29.69 -7.68
CA PHE A 260 -6.94 -30.40 -8.94
C PHE A 260 -5.82 -30.26 -9.99
N ILE A 261 -5.11 -29.12 -10.00
CA ILE A 261 -4.04 -28.80 -10.96
C ILE A 261 -2.83 -29.73 -10.82
N SER A 262 -2.57 -30.29 -9.64
CA SER A 262 -1.47 -31.26 -9.41
C SER A 262 -1.57 -32.55 -10.25
N ASN A 263 -2.76 -32.84 -10.79
CA ASN A 263 -2.98 -33.95 -11.74
C ASN A 263 -2.64 -33.59 -13.19
N LEU A 264 -2.57 -32.29 -13.52
CA LEU A 264 -2.43 -31.77 -14.89
C LEU A 264 -0.96 -31.62 -15.29
N ARG A 265 -0.15 -32.66 -15.03
CA ARG A 265 1.32 -32.64 -15.13
C ARG A 265 1.89 -32.39 -16.53
N GLN A 266 1.06 -32.38 -17.57
CA GLN A 266 1.43 -32.03 -18.94
C GLN A 266 1.30 -30.53 -19.27
N LEU A 267 0.81 -29.70 -18.33
CA LEU A 267 0.66 -28.26 -18.53
C LEU A 267 2.01 -27.59 -18.84
N LYS A 268 2.02 -26.83 -19.95
CA LYS A 268 3.10 -25.95 -20.42
C LYS A 268 2.71 -24.49 -20.26
N SER A 269 1.42 -24.19 -20.29
CA SER A 269 0.84 -22.85 -20.11
C SER A 269 -0.31 -22.89 -19.11
N LEU A 270 -0.30 -22.01 -18.12
CA LEU A 270 -1.38 -21.85 -17.14
C LEU A 270 -1.67 -20.36 -16.91
N SER A 271 -2.93 -19.98 -17.06
CA SER A 271 -3.45 -18.64 -16.72
C SER A 271 -4.64 -18.75 -15.78
N ILE A 272 -4.55 -18.13 -14.61
CA ILE A 272 -5.64 -18.02 -13.63
C ILE A 272 -5.78 -16.54 -13.25
N THR A 273 -6.84 -15.89 -13.70
CA THR A 273 -7.04 -14.44 -13.46
C THR A 273 -8.38 -14.13 -12.80
N TYR A 274 -8.38 -13.11 -11.94
CA TYR A 274 -9.56 -12.71 -11.15
C TYR A 274 -10.17 -13.84 -10.29
N GLY A 275 -9.35 -14.81 -9.87
CA GLY A 275 -9.80 -16.01 -9.16
C GLY A 275 -9.84 -15.90 -7.64
N GLU A 276 -9.37 -14.77 -7.07
CA GLU A 276 -9.16 -14.55 -5.64
C GLU A 276 -8.13 -15.51 -4.97
N LEU A 277 -7.29 -16.17 -5.78
CA LEU A 277 -6.36 -17.21 -5.34
C LEU A 277 -5.35 -16.71 -4.29
N LYS A 278 -5.10 -17.52 -3.26
CA LYS A 278 -4.08 -17.25 -2.22
C LYS A 278 -2.98 -18.31 -2.21
N ASP A 279 -3.36 -19.56 -2.01
CA ASP A 279 -2.45 -20.71 -2.01
C ASP A 279 -2.08 -21.10 -3.45
N ILE A 280 -0.78 -21.21 -3.72
CA ILE A 280 -0.20 -21.64 -4.99
C ILE A 280 0.67 -22.90 -4.85
N GLY A 281 0.66 -23.54 -3.68
CA GLY A 281 1.36 -24.80 -3.40
C GLY A 281 1.21 -25.88 -4.48
N PRO A 282 0.00 -26.16 -5.00
CA PRO A 282 -0.21 -27.18 -6.03
C PRO A 282 0.50 -26.92 -7.37
N LEU A 283 1.01 -25.70 -7.62
CA LEU A 283 1.76 -25.38 -8.83
C LEU A 283 3.20 -25.94 -8.80
N ALA A 284 3.74 -26.28 -7.63
CA ALA A 284 5.09 -26.84 -7.49
C ALA A 284 5.25 -28.19 -8.22
N GLU A 285 4.17 -28.96 -8.38
CA GLU A 285 4.14 -30.24 -9.08
C GLU A 285 4.20 -30.11 -10.62
N LEU A 286 4.08 -28.90 -11.18
CA LEU A 286 4.01 -28.65 -12.62
C LEU A 286 5.40 -28.56 -13.28
N GLU A 287 6.13 -29.68 -13.29
CA GLU A 287 7.49 -29.76 -13.84
C GLU A 287 7.63 -29.29 -15.31
N HIS A 288 6.55 -29.28 -16.09
CA HIS A 288 6.54 -28.95 -17.51
C HIS A 288 6.17 -27.49 -17.84
N LEU A 289 5.81 -26.69 -16.83
CA LEU A 289 5.29 -25.35 -17.06
C LEU A 289 6.36 -24.36 -17.56
N GLU A 290 6.04 -23.66 -18.65
CA GLU A 290 6.91 -22.64 -19.26
C GLU A 290 6.33 -21.22 -19.18
N PHE A 291 4.99 -21.11 -19.16
CA PHE A 291 4.25 -19.86 -19.08
C PHE A 291 3.24 -19.92 -17.91
N LEU A 292 3.31 -18.94 -17.01
CA LEU A 292 2.43 -18.85 -15.84
C LEU A 292 1.91 -17.41 -15.67
N THR A 293 0.58 -17.25 -15.64
CA THR A 293 -0.10 -15.99 -15.34
C THR A 293 -1.05 -16.19 -14.17
N LEU A 294 -0.83 -15.47 -13.07
CA LEU A 294 -1.68 -15.47 -11.87
C LEU A 294 -2.14 -14.04 -11.51
N ARG A 295 -2.41 -13.22 -12.54
CA ARG A 295 -2.72 -11.80 -12.42
C ARG A 295 -4.10 -11.54 -11.80
N ASN A 296 -4.23 -10.50 -10.98
CA ASN A 296 -5.46 -10.14 -10.25
C ASN A 296 -5.93 -11.25 -9.28
N ASN A 297 -5.04 -11.71 -8.39
CA ASN A 297 -5.40 -12.65 -7.32
C ASN A 297 -5.06 -12.01 -5.95
N LYS A 298 -4.76 -12.83 -4.93
CA LYS A 298 -4.48 -12.42 -3.54
C LYS A 298 -3.23 -13.15 -3.02
N ILE A 299 -2.28 -13.38 -3.91
CA ILE A 299 -1.04 -14.13 -3.64
C ILE A 299 -0.07 -13.22 -2.89
N SER A 300 0.56 -13.72 -1.83
CA SER A 300 1.60 -13.01 -1.07
C SER A 300 2.88 -13.83 -0.91
N ASP A 301 2.77 -15.15 -0.72
CA ASP A 301 3.91 -16.08 -0.69
C ASP A 301 4.21 -16.62 -2.10
N LEU A 302 5.50 -16.61 -2.46
CA LEU A 302 6.04 -17.14 -3.72
C LEU A 302 6.94 -18.37 -3.51
N SER A 303 7.09 -18.86 -2.29
CA SER A 303 7.93 -20.02 -1.93
C SER A 303 7.67 -21.27 -2.78
N PRO A 304 6.41 -21.65 -3.13
CA PRO A 304 6.15 -22.79 -4.01
C PRO A 304 6.75 -22.66 -5.42
N LEU A 305 6.94 -21.45 -5.92
CA LEU A 305 7.47 -21.21 -7.27
C LEU A 305 8.99 -21.43 -7.36
N SER A 306 9.69 -21.49 -6.22
CA SER A 306 11.17 -21.65 -6.15
C SER A 306 11.68 -22.94 -6.80
N GLN A 307 10.86 -23.99 -6.88
CA GLN A 307 11.25 -25.28 -7.45
C GLN A 307 10.98 -25.41 -8.95
N MET A 308 10.36 -24.40 -9.58
CA MET A 308 9.94 -24.45 -10.97
C MET A 308 11.12 -24.34 -11.93
N LYS A 309 11.52 -25.45 -12.57
CA LYS A 309 12.75 -25.50 -13.37
C LYS A 309 12.60 -24.96 -14.80
N LYS A 310 11.38 -24.91 -15.36
CA LYS A 310 11.14 -24.61 -16.79
C LYS A 310 10.44 -23.27 -17.09
N VAL A 311 9.97 -22.52 -16.09
CA VAL A 311 9.20 -21.28 -16.29
C VAL A 311 10.07 -20.19 -16.93
N LYS A 312 9.64 -19.70 -18.09
CA LYS A 312 10.30 -18.66 -18.90
C LYS A 312 9.58 -17.31 -18.74
N MET A 313 8.26 -17.33 -18.60
CA MET A 313 7.41 -16.17 -18.43
C MET A 313 6.52 -16.34 -17.19
N LEU A 314 6.55 -15.35 -16.31
CA LEU A 314 5.79 -15.32 -15.06
C LEU A 314 5.12 -13.95 -14.89
N ASP A 315 3.78 -13.92 -14.95
CA ASP A 315 2.96 -12.76 -14.66
C ASP A 315 2.25 -12.93 -13.30
N LEU A 316 2.61 -12.06 -12.36
CA LEU A 316 2.11 -11.95 -10.99
C LEU A 316 1.55 -10.54 -10.72
N ASN A 317 1.23 -9.76 -11.76
CA ASN A 317 0.72 -8.40 -11.63
C ASN A 317 -0.57 -8.37 -10.76
N SER A 318 -0.80 -7.30 -10.01
CA SER A 318 -2.03 -7.12 -9.21
C SER A 318 -2.26 -8.25 -8.19
N ASN A 319 -1.38 -8.34 -7.19
CA ASN A 319 -1.41 -9.29 -6.07
C ASN A 319 -0.95 -8.60 -4.76
N ASP A 320 -0.73 -9.37 -3.69
CA ASP A 320 -0.31 -8.90 -2.36
C ASP A 320 1.18 -9.21 -2.06
N ILE A 321 2.02 -9.28 -3.11
CA ILE A 321 3.43 -9.71 -3.03
C ILE A 321 4.31 -8.59 -2.44
N LYS A 322 5.19 -8.96 -1.51
CA LYS A 322 6.17 -8.04 -0.88
C LYS A 322 7.63 -8.44 -1.08
N ASP A 323 7.88 -9.73 -1.31
CA ASP A 323 9.21 -10.28 -1.54
C ASP A 323 9.20 -11.17 -2.78
N ILE A 324 10.26 -11.06 -3.59
CA ILE A 324 10.49 -11.89 -4.77
C ILE A 324 11.75 -12.75 -4.68
N LYS A 325 12.47 -12.73 -3.54
CA LYS A 325 13.64 -13.58 -3.26
C LYS A 325 13.41 -15.08 -3.55
N PRO A 326 12.24 -15.69 -3.29
CA PRO A 326 11.98 -17.07 -3.70
C PRO A 326 12.19 -17.34 -5.20
N LEU A 327 11.92 -16.36 -6.07
CA LEU A 327 12.05 -16.49 -7.53
C LEU A 327 13.50 -16.51 -8.01
N PHE A 328 14.49 -16.08 -7.22
CA PHE A 328 15.88 -15.96 -7.67
C PHE A 328 16.53 -17.32 -7.98
N THR A 329 15.92 -18.40 -7.48
CA THR A 329 16.22 -19.80 -7.80
C THR A 329 15.80 -20.20 -9.22
N VAL A 330 14.79 -19.54 -9.80
CA VAL A 330 14.12 -19.84 -11.08
C VAL A 330 14.94 -19.30 -12.27
N LYS A 331 16.14 -19.86 -12.44
CA LYS A 331 17.18 -19.43 -13.42
C LYS A 331 16.76 -19.49 -14.89
N SER A 332 15.60 -20.07 -15.21
CA SER A 332 14.99 -20.16 -16.53
C SER A 332 14.17 -18.93 -16.93
N LEU A 333 13.83 -18.05 -15.98
CA LEU A 333 13.06 -16.83 -16.23
C LEU A 333 13.72 -15.92 -17.29
N ARG A 334 12.86 -15.40 -18.17
CA ARG A 334 13.16 -14.42 -19.22
C ARG A 334 12.24 -13.21 -19.14
N THR A 335 11.02 -13.40 -18.64
CA THR A 335 10.01 -12.36 -18.46
C THR A 335 9.39 -12.52 -17.08
N LEU A 336 9.43 -11.46 -16.28
CA LEU A 336 8.82 -11.36 -14.96
C LEU A 336 8.02 -10.06 -14.89
N THR A 337 6.72 -10.15 -14.61
CA THR A 337 5.86 -8.98 -14.42
C THR A 337 5.17 -9.05 -13.07
N VAL A 338 5.48 -8.10 -12.20
CA VAL A 338 5.08 -8.01 -10.78
C VAL A 338 4.55 -6.61 -10.45
N ALA A 339 4.04 -5.88 -11.44
CA ALA A 339 3.50 -4.54 -11.28
C ALA A 339 2.17 -4.52 -10.51
N ASN A 340 1.91 -3.46 -9.75
CA ASN A 340 0.77 -3.34 -8.84
C ASN A 340 0.85 -4.39 -7.71
N ASN A 341 1.95 -4.38 -6.97
CA ASN A 341 2.19 -5.20 -5.78
C ASN A 341 2.72 -4.28 -4.65
N GLN A 342 3.36 -4.84 -3.63
CA GLN A 342 3.86 -4.15 -2.43
C GLN A 342 5.36 -4.43 -2.22
N ILE A 343 6.12 -4.61 -3.32
CA ILE A 343 7.53 -5.03 -3.28
C ILE A 343 8.43 -3.87 -2.83
N SER A 344 9.08 -4.03 -1.68
CA SER A 344 10.03 -3.05 -1.16
C SER A 344 11.40 -3.18 -1.82
N ASN A 345 12.24 -2.15 -1.65
CA ASN A 345 13.64 -2.17 -2.08
C ASN A 345 14.42 -3.39 -1.53
N ALA A 346 14.18 -3.78 -0.27
CA ALA A 346 14.79 -4.98 0.32
C ALA A 346 14.30 -6.30 -0.30
N GLY A 347 13.13 -6.31 -0.96
CA GLY A 347 12.65 -7.44 -1.77
C GLY A 347 13.39 -7.60 -3.10
N LEU A 348 14.15 -6.59 -3.53
CA LEU A 348 15.01 -6.65 -4.71
C LEU A 348 16.46 -7.05 -4.40
N GLU A 349 16.84 -7.14 -3.13
CA GLU A 349 18.19 -7.50 -2.70
C GLU A 349 18.55 -8.92 -3.18
N GLY A 350 19.36 -9.00 -4.24
CA GLY A 350 19.74 -10.26 -4.89
C GLY A 350 19.11 -10.52 -6.27
N VAL A 351 18.25 -9.63 -6.78
CA VAL A 351 17.52 -9.82 -8.06
C VAL A 351 18.44 -10.06 -9.27
N HIS A 352 19.69 -9.58 -9.22
CA HIS A 352 20.76 -9.86 -10.19
C HIS A 352 21.08 -11.37 -10.36
N GLN A 353 20.60 -12.26 -9.48
CA GLN A 353 20.68 -13.71 -9.64
C GLN A 353 19.83 -14.23 -10.82
N LEU A 354 18.82 -13.46 -11.26
CA LEU A 354 18.00 -13.73 -12.46
C LEU A 354 18.77 -13.43 -13.77
N LYS A 355 19.95 -14.04 -13.93
CA LYS A 355 20.95 -13.81 -15.00
C LYS A 355 20.49 -14.09 -16.44
N ASN A 356 19.21 -14.40 -16.67
CA ASN A 356 18.60 -14.65 -17.98
C ASN A 356 17.36 -13.77 -18.24
N LEU A 357 16.97 -12.92 -17.29
CA LEU A 357 15.84 -12.01 -17.42
C LEU A 357 16.11 -10.97 -18.52
N LYS A 358 15.10 -10.74 -19.36
CA LYS A 358 15.10 -9.81 -20.49
C LYS A 358 14.02 -8.73 -20.33
N THR A 359 12.86 -9.10 -19.82
CA THR A 359 11.74 -8.21 -19.56
C THR A 359 11.44 -8.24 -18.06
N PHE A 360 11.53 -7.09 -17.40
CA PHE A 360 11.19 -6.94 -15.99
C PHE A 360 10.22 -5.77 -15.83
N GLU A 361 9.02 -6.04 -15.35
CA GLU A 361 7.96 -5.03 -15.16
C GLU A 361 7.58 -5.02 -13.67
N ILE A 362 7.90 -3.92 -12.98
CA ILE A 362 7.68 -3.73 -11.54
C ILE A 362 7.10 -2.33 -11.24
N SER A 363 6.40 -1.74 -12.21
CA SER A 363 5.62 -0.51 -12.03
C SER A 363 4.62 -0.61 -10.87
N ASN A 364 4.32 0.49 -10.17
CA ASN A 364 3.38 0.52 -9.04
C ASN A 364 3.72 -0.47 -7.92
N ASN A 365 4.85 -0.24 -7.24
CA ASN A 365 5.28 -1.00 -6.05
C ASN A 365 5.74 -0.11 -4.87
N GLY A 366 5.95 1.19 -5.08
CA GLY A 366 6.49 2.10 -4.04
C GLY A 366 8.01 2.04 -3.90
N LEU A 367 8.73 1.76 -4.99
CA LEU A 367 10.20 1.71 -4.99
C LEU A 367 10.79 3.13 -5.03
N SER A 368 11.62 3.50 -4.05
CA SER A 368 12.31 4.80 -4.01
C SER A 368 13.68 4.80 -4.70
N ASN A 369 14.28 3.63 -4.89
CA ASN A 369 15.50 3.42 -5.67
C ASN A 369 15.47 2.09 -6.46
N VAL A 370 16.52 1.82 -7.23
CA VAL A 370 16.70 0.57 -8.02
C VAL A 370 18.14 0.03 -7.98
N GLU A 371 18.85 0.24 -6.86
CA GLU A 371 20.31 -0.04 -6.81
C GLU A 371 20.67 -1.50 -7.15
N HIS A 372 19.86 -2.47 -6.71
CA HIS A 372 20.11 -3.90 -6.89
C HIS A 372 19.94 -4.40 -8.35
N ILE A 373 19.35 -3.59 -9.24
CA ILE A 373 19.14 -3.92 -10.66
C ILE A 373 20.41 -3.67 -11.50
N ASN A 374 21.40 -2.92 -10.97
CA ASN A 374 22.56 -2.43 -11.74
C ASN A 374 23.45 -3.50 -12.42
N GLY A 375 23.34 -4.77 -12.01
CA GLY A 375 24.05 -5.91 -12.60
C GLY A 375 23.28 -6.70 -13.66
N MET A 376 22.02 -6.34 -13.95
CA MET A 376 21.11 -7.11 -14.81
C MET A 376 21.32 -6.84 -16.31
N ASN A 377 22.56 -6.99 -16.78
CA ASN A 377 23.02 -6.60 -18.12
C ASN A 377 22.39 -7.32 -19.33
N LYS A 378 21.46 -8.26 -19.12
CA LYS A 378 20.66 -8.90 -20.17
C LYS A 378 19.24 -8.33 -20.31
N LEU A 379 18.86 -7.36 -19.47
CA LEU A 379 17.59 -6.65 -19.62
C LEU A 379 17.55 -5.92 -20.97
N ILE A 380 16.42 -6.08 -21.64
CA ILE A 380 16.03 -5.47 -22.92
C ILE A 380 14.85 -4.52 -22.67
N GLU A 381 13.95 -4.88 -21.74
CA GLU A 381 12.75 -4.13 -21.40
C GLU A 381 12.64 -3.98 -19.87
N LEU A 382 12.48 -2.74 -19.38
CA LEU A 382 12.37 -2.44 -17.96
C LEU A 382 11.20 -1.46 -17.71
N GLY A 383 10.22 -1.90 -16.92
CA GLY A 383 9.08 -1.12 -16.48
C GLY A 383 9.18 -0.75 -15.00
N LEU A 384 9.21 0.56 -14.74
CA LEU A 384 9.42 1.16 -13.42
C LEU A 384 8.43 2.31 -13.13
N SER A 385 7.37 2.45 -13.93
CA SER A 385 6.41 3.55 -13.80
C SER A 385 5.61 3.52 -12.49
N LYS A 386 5.04 4.65 -12.06
CA LYS A 386 4.24 4.75 -10.80
C LYS A 386 5.03 4.27 -9.58
N ASN A 387 6.26 4.73 -9.43
CA ASN A 387 7.10 4.46 -8.25
C ASN A 387 7.59 5.80 -7.68
N GLU A 388 8.51 5.75 -6.72
CA GLU A 388 8.98 6.91 -5.97
C GLU A 388 10.44 7.26 -6.33
N LEU A 389 10.87 6.91 -7.56
CA LEU A 389 12.27 7.02 -7.97
C LEU A 389 12.71 8.47 -8.15
N VAL A 390 13.89 8.79 -7.60
CA VAL A 390 14.60 10.06 -7.79
C VAL A 390 15.92 9.85 -8.54
N ASP A 391 16.73 8.86 -8.12
CA ASP A 391 18.05 8.57 -8.70
C ASP A 391 17.99 7.47 -9.78
N LEU A 392 18.53 7.77 -10.97
CA LEU A 392 18.67 6.86 -12.10
C LEU A 392 20.09 6.31 -12.29
N THR A 393 21.05 6.70 -11.45
CA THR A 393 22.47 6.27 -11.52
C THR A 393 22.64 4.74 -11.63
N PRO A 394 21.87 3.88 -10.92
CA PRO A 394 21.96 2.43 -11.06
C PRO A 394 21.65 1.91 -12.48
N LEU A 395 20.81 2.62 -13.25
CA LEU A 395 20.41 2.21 -14.60
C LEU A 395 21.51 2.43 -15.65
N SER A 396 22.46 3.35 -15.41
CA SER A 396 23.53 3.73 -16.35
C SER A 396 24.35 2.56 -16.93
N LYS A 397 24.42 1.43 -16.22
CA LYS A 397 25.16 0.22 -16.60
C LYS A 397 24.37 -0.74 -17.50
N LEU A 398 23.07 -0.52 -17.69
CA LEU A 398 22.17 -1.40 -18.44
C LEU A 398 22.20 -1.12 -19.96
N SER A 399 23.40 -1.03 -20.55
CA SER A 399 23.59 -0.60 -21.96
C SER A 399 22.95 -1.51 -23.02
N GLY A 400 22.49 -2.71 -22.66
CA GLY A 400 21.70 -3.61 -23.51
C GLY A 400 20.19 -3.29 -23.55
N LEU A 401 19.73 -2.33 -22.74
CA LEU A 401 18.32 -1.97 -22.62
C LEU A 401 17.80 -1.26 -23.88
N GLN A 402 16.61 -1.65 -24.33
CA GLN A 402 15.97 -1.18 -25.55
C GLN A 402 14.62 -0.47 -25.30
N LYS A 403 13.91 -0.87 -24.23
CA LYS A 403 12.69 -0.20 -23.76
C LYS A 403 12.81 0.15 -22.28
N LEU A 404 12.45 1.38 -21.94
CA LEU A 404 12.46 1.88 -20.56
C LEU A 404 11.22 2.75 -20.28
N ASN A 405 10.40 2.31 -19.32
CA ASN A 405 9.26 3.08 -18.84
C ASN A 405 9.52 3.59 -17.42
N LEU A 406 9.61 4.91 -17.27
CA LEU A 406 9.81 5.64 -16.01
C LEU A 406 8.69 6.66 -15.74
N GLU A 407 7.54 6.55 -16.41
CA GLU A 407 6.41 7.48 -16.21
C GLU A 407 5.94 7.52 -14.75
N GLU A 408 5.46 8.67 -14.26
CA GLU A 408 4.91 8.81 -12.90
C GLU A 408 5.92 8.41 -11.80
N ASN A 409 7.00 9.19 -11.69
CA ASN A 409 8.04 9.11 -10.65
C ASN A 409 8.47 10.55 -10.24
N TYR A 410 9.50 10.70 -9.40
CA TYR A 410 10.05 11.99 -8.92
C TYR A 410 11.41 12.33 -9.56
N ILE A 411 11.62 11.92 -10.81
CA ILE A 411 12.91 12.04 -11.50
C ILE A 411 13.11 13.48 -11.97
N SER A 412 14.23 14.11 -11.59
CA SER A 412 14.65 15.43 -12.10
C SER A 412 15.92 15.38 -12.95
N ASP A 413 16.90 14.55 -12.59
CA ASP A 413 18.12 14.29 -13.39
C ASP A 413 17.99 13.03 -14.25
N ILE A 414 18.12 13.20 -15.57
CA ILE A 414 18.16 12.11 -16.56
C ILE A 414 19.54 11.91 -17.19
N THR A 415 20.59 12.53 -16.65
CA THR A 415 21.99 12.35 -17.08
C THR A 415 22.41 10.87 -17.21
N PRO A 416 22.02 9.95 -16.29
CA PRO A 416 22.32 8.52 -16.43
C PRO A 416 21.77 7.86 -17.72
N LEU A 417 20.69 8.38 -18.30
CA LEU A 417 20.08 7.83 -19.52
C LEU A 417 20.90 8.08 -20.79
N SER A 418 21.83 9.05 -20.76
CA SER A 418 22.75 9.34 -21.87
C SER A 418 23.61 8.13 -22.28
N GLN A 419 23.84 7.20 -21.35
CA GLN A 419 24.62 5.98 -21.56
C GLN A 419 23.81 4.86 -22.25
N LEU A 420 22.48 4.95 -22.23
CA LEU A 420 21.55 3.93 -22.74
C LEU A 420 21.29 4.09 -24.25
N THR A 421 22.38 4.14 -25.01
CA THR A 421 22.38 4.43 -26.46
C THR A 421 21.67 3.39 -27.34
N GLY A 422 21.27 2.24 -26.76
CA GLY A 422 20.51 1.16 -27.41
C GLY A 422 18.99 1.26 -27.29
N LEU A 423 18.46 2.26 -26.57
CA LEU A 423 17.01 2.50 -26.45
C LEU A 423 16.36 2.78 -27.82
N TYR A 424 15.10 2.39 -27.97
CA TYR A 424 14.19 2.84 -29.02
C TYR A 424 12.76 3.15 -28.54
N ASP A 425 12.43 2.81 -27.29
CA ASP A 425 11.20 3.16 -26.59
C ASP A 425 11.58 3.71 -25.20
N LEU A 426 11.30 4.99 -24.95
CA LEU A 426 11.63 5.67 -23.71
C LEU A 426 10.46 6.57 -23.30
N LYS A 427 9.96 6.36 -22.08
CA LYS A 427 8.87 7.14 -21.51
C LYS A 427 9.27 7.78 -20.18
N LEU A 428 9.08 9.09 -20.10
CA LEU A 428 9.49 9.94 -18.98
C LEU A 428 8.37 10.90 -18.55
N GLY A 429 7.16 10.77 -19.10
CA GLY A 429 6.03 11.62 -18.78
C GLY A 429 5.65 11.59 -17.29
N SER A 430 5.10 12.69 -16.77
CA SER A 430 4.75 12.83 -15.35
C SER A 430 5.94 12.62 -14.38
N ASN A 431 7.00 13.42 -14.55
CA ASN A 431 8.19 13.50 -13.67
C ASN A 431 8.53 14.97 -13.36
N GLU A 432 9.69 15.25 -12.76
CA GLU A 432 10.18 16.59 -12.40
C GLU A 432 11.31 17.09 -13.33
N ILE A 433 11.39 16.59 -14.57
CA ILE A 433 12.55 16.76 -15.45
C ILE A 433 12.65 18.21 -15.93
N ARG A 434 13.84 18.79 -15.77
CA ARG A 434 14.14 20.21 -16.08
C ARG A 434 15.03 20.40 -17.31
N ASP A 435 15.75 19.36 -17.71
CA ASP A 435 16.74 19.38 -18.79
C ASP A 435 16.64 18.11 -19.64
N VAL A 436 16.39 18.28 -20.93
CA VAL A 436 16.22 17.18 -21.89
C VAL A 436 17.47 16.91 -22.74
N ARG A 437 18.55 17.69 -22.56
CA ARG A 437 19.82 17.52 -23.29
C ARG A 437 20.44 16.13 -23.14
N PRO A 438 20.41 15.44 -21.98
CA PRO A 438 20.97 14.09 -21.86
C PRO A 438 20.38 13.03 -22.79
N VAL A 439 19.15 13.25 -23.29
CA VAL A 439 18.45 12.34 -24.21
C VAL A 439 18.28 12.92 -25.63
N GLN A 440 18.89 14.08 -25.93
CA GLN A 440 18.83 14.71 -27.25
C GLN A 440 19.28 13.77 -28.39
N GLU A 441 20.34 13.00 -28.18
CA GLU A 441 20.87 12.03 -29.15
C GLU A 441 19.96 10.81 -29.35
N LEU A 442 19.11 10.50 -28.37
CA LEU A 442 18.04 9.49 -28.49
C LEU A 442 16.86 10.07 -29.26
N GLY A 443 16.46 11.31 -28.96
CA GLY A 443 15.35 12.01 -29.63
C GLY A 443 15.58 12.37 -31.10
N LYS A 444 16.84 12.37 -31.56
CA LYS A 444 17.16 12.36 -33.01
C LYS A 444 16.73 11.06 -33.69
N ARG A 445 16.73 9.93 -32.97
CA ARG A 445 16.53 8.56 -33.47
C ARG A 445 15.12 8.00 -33.22
N MET A 446 14.51 8.29 -32.08
CA MET A 446 13.16 7.86 -31.69
C MET A 446 12.27 9.05 -31.29
N TYR A 447 10.96 8.83 -31.18
CA TYR A 447 10.07 9.75 -30.48
C TYR A 447 10.17 9.52 -28.97
N ILE A 448 10.24 10.57 -28.16
CA ILE A 448 10.33 10.48 -26.70
C ILE A 448 9.25 11.36 -26.06
N ASP A 449 8.45 10.76 -25.17
CA ASP A 449 7.44 11.46 -24.39
C ASP A 449 8.01 11.87 -23.02
N ILE A 450 8.19 13.18 -22.84
CA ILE A 450 8.60 13.85 -21.60
C ILE A 450 7.53 14.92 -21.25
N GLN A 451 6.27 14.64 -21.57
CA GLN A 451 5.14 15.56 -21.33
C GLN A 451 4.64 15.48 -19.87
N ARG A 452 3.71 16.36 -19.50
CA ARG A 452 3.03 16.36 -18.19
C ARG A 452 3.97 16.46 -16.99
N GLN A 453 5.15 17.05 -17.13
CA GLN A 453 6.06 17.22 -15.98
C GLN A 453 5.39 18.09 -14.91
N LYS A 454 5.62 17.78 -13.63
CA LYS A 454 5.15 18.57 -12.49
C LYS A 454 6.35 18.95 -11.65
N ILE A 455 6.79 20.20 -11.78
CA ILE A 455 8.10 20.63 -11.33
C ILE A 455 7.96 21.61 -10.17
N PHE A 456 8.52 21.30 -9.01
CA PHE A 456 8.52 22.21 -7.86
C PHE A 456 9.74 23.14 -7.85
N LEU A 457 9.66 24.25 -7.10
CA LEU A 457 10.72 25.24 -6.94
C LEU A 457 10.82 25.79 -5.53
N ASP A 458 12.04 26.09 -5.10
CA ASP A 458 12.37 26.78 -3.84
C ASP A 458 11.69 28.16 -3.76
N ASP A 459 11.26 28.57 -2.57
CA ASP A 459 10.64 29.87 -2.29
C ASP A 459 11.38 31.06 -2.94
N VAL A 460 10.65 31.87 -3.71
CA VAL A 460 11.17 33.14 -4.28
C VAL A 460 10.49 34.34 -3.63
N GLU A 461 11.21 35.46 -3.55
CA GLU A 461 10.65 36.70 -3.00
C GLU A 461 9.74 37.39 -4.03
N LYS A 462 8.66 38.01 -3.56
CA LYS A 462 7.84 38.96 -4.33
C LYS A 462 8.71 40.03 -5.01
N ASP A 463 8.35 40.41 -6.23
CA ASP A 463 9.06 41.39 -7.07
C ASP A 463 10.53 41.07 -7.39
N LYS A 464 10.98 39.84 -7.13
CA LYS A 464 12.30 39.33 -7.51
C LYS A 464 12.22 38.63 -8.86
N GLU A 465 13.10 39.01 -9.78
CA GLU A 465 13.22 38.36 -11.08
C GLU A 465 14.10 37.12 -10.95
N VAL A 466 13.57 35.95 -11.33
CA VAL A 466 14.22 34.65 -11.15
C VAL A 466 14.22 33.89 -12.47
N LYS A 467 15.39 33.36 -12.86
CA LYS A 467 15.53 32.59 -14.09
C LYS A 467 14.68 31.32 -14.05
N ILE A 468 13.98 31.03 -15.13
CA ILE A 468 13.23 29.79 -15.35
C ILE A 468 14.25 28.66 -15.49
N PRO A 469 14.38 27.72 -14.52
CA PRO A 469 15.38 26.68 -14.59
C PRO A 469 14.76 25.46 -15.29
N ILE A 470 14.47 25.65 -16.57
CA ILE A 470 13.98 24.67 -17.53
C ILE A 470 14.68 24.99 -18.85
N TYR A 471 15.33 24.01 -19.47
CA TYR A 471 16.31 24.27 -20.52
C TYR A 471 15.90 23.71 -21.89
N ASN A 472 16.17 24.50 -22.93
CA ASN A 472 16.06 24.06 -24.33
C ASN A 472 17.24 23.13 -24.71
N LEU A 473 17.25 22.63 -25.95
CA LEU A 473 18.31 21.76 -26.46
C LEU A 473 19.70 22.42 -26.56
N GLN A 474 19.75 23.75 -26.53
CA GLN A 474 20.95 24.58 -26.56
C GLN A 474 21.50 24.84 -25.14
N GLY A 475 20.70 24.58 -24.10
CA GLY A 475 21.04 24.85 -22.69
C GLY A 475 20.64 26.23 -22.19
N GLU A 476 19.80 26.94 -22.93
CA GLU A 476 19.26 28.25 -22.58
C GLU A 476 17.92 28.07 -21.85
N PRO A 477 17.59 28.94 -20.87
CA PRO A 477 16.27 28.97 -20.25
C PRO A 477 15.14 29.14 -21.26
N ILE A 478 14.04 28.40 -21.10
CA ILE A 478 12.82 28.60 -21.90
C ILE A 478 12.20 29.97 -21.56
N ASP A 479 11.93 30.77 -22.59
CA ASP A 479 11.28 32.09 -22.52
C ASP A 479 9.78 32.05 -22.85
N ILE A 480 9.35 31.13 -23.72
CA ILE A 480 7.94 30.88 -24.03
C ILE A 480 7.30 30.02 -22.92
N ILE A 481 6.65 30.68 -21.96
CA ILE A 481 5.80 30.04 -20.94
C ILE A 481 4.40 30.66 -20.91
N GLN A 482 3.41 29.86 -20.51
CA GLN A 482 2.04 30.29 -20.25
C GLN A 482 1.86 30.48 -18.74
N LEU A 483 1.57 31.70 -18.29
CA LEU A 483 1.26 31.98 -16.89
C LEU A 483 -0.16 31.52 -16.58
N ASN A 484 -0.32 30.66 -15.57
CA ASN A 484 -1.63 30.24 -15.07
C ASN A 484 -2.07 31.06 -13.84
N SER A 485 -1.11 31.60 -13.09
CA SER A 485 -1.35 32.54 -12.00
C SER A 485 -1.25 34.01 -12.45
N GLU A 486 -2.03 34.88 -11.82
CA GLU A 486 -2.03 36.32 -12.05
C GLU A 486 -0.68 36.99 -11.67
N ASP A 487 -0.50 38.23 -12.13
CA ASP A 487 0.63 39.16 -11.89
C ASP A 487 2.05 38.74 -12.29
N GLY A 488 2.23 37.55 -12.86
CA GLY A 488 3.51 37.14 -13.44
C GLY A 488 3.94 38.04 -14.62
N ILE A 489 5.23 38.37 -14.67
CA ILE A 489 5.88 39.05 -15.79
C ILE A 489 7.05 38.17 -16.25
N VAL A 490 7.14 37.91 -17.56
CA VAL A 490 8.19 37.07 -18.16
C VAL A 490 9.12 37.92 -19.01
N ASN A 491 10.42 37.86 -18.71
CA ASN A 491 11.48 38.58 -19.42
C ASN A 491 12.63 37.60 -19.74
N ASN A 492 12.95 37.37 -21.01
CA ASN A 492 14.16 36.65 -21.46
C ASN A 492 14.53 35.41 -20.63
N GLY A 493 13.60 34.44 -20.51
CA GLY A 493 13.84 33.21 -19.74
C GLY A 493 13.87 33.39 -18.21
N SER A 494 13.28 34.46 -17.71
CA SER A 494 13.10 34.76 -16.28
C SER A 494 11.66 35.16 -16.00
N VAL A 495 11.17 34.87 -14.80
CA VAL A 495 9.83 35.24 -14.31
C VAL A 495 9.95 36.10 -13.06
N LYS A 496 9.06 37.10 -12.92
CA LYS A 496 8.91 37.96 -11.75
C LYS A 496 7.44 37.97 -11.34
N TRP A 497 7.14 37.73 -10.06
CA TRP A 497 5.78 37.73 -9.52
C TRP A 497 5.48 39.01 -8.73
N GLY A 498 4.29 39.56 -8.87
CA GLY A 498 3.84 40.80 -8.22
C GLY A 498 3.06 40.60 -6.92
N THR A 499 2.57 39.38 -6.63
CA THR A 499 1.98 39.02 -5.33
C THR A 499 2.47 37.65 -4.83
N THR A 500 2.16 37.35 -3.57
CA THR A 500 2.61 36.18 -2.82
C THR A 500 1.65 34.99 -2.89
N GLY A 501 2.09 33.85 -2.35
CA GLY A 501 1.38 32.57 -2.39
C GLY A 501 1.91 31.61 -3.47
N GLU A 502 1.20 30.50 -3.68
CA GLU A 502 1.55 29.54 -4.74
C GLU A 502 1.27 30.15 -6.13
N LYS A 503 2.30 30.17 -6.98
CA LYS A 503 2.24 30.63 -8.37
C LYS A 503 2.55 29.47 -9.31
N THR A 504 1.86 29.44 -10.43
CA THR A 504 1.93 28.36 -11.42
C THR A 504 2.08 28.88 -12.84
N TYR A 505 2.86 28.15 -13.64
CA TYR A 505 3.02 28.40 -15.07
C TYR A 505 3.27 27.09 -15.82
N GLU A 506 2.81 27.03 -17.06
CA GLU A 506 3.06 25.93 -17.98
C GLU A 506 4.18 26.29 -18.97
N PHE A 507 4.97 25.31 -19.37
CA PHE A 507 5.98 25.44 -20.42
C PHE A 507 5.74 24.41 -21.52
N ILE A 508 6.00 24.78 -22.76
CA ILE A 508 5.94 23.89 -23.92
C ILE A 508 7.20 24.13 -24.74
N LEU A 509 8.03 23.09 -24.92
CA LEU A 509 9.19 23.14 -25.81
C LEU A 509 8.83 22.50 -27.15
N ASP A 510 8.31 23.31 -28.08
CA ASP A 510 8.00 22.91 -29.46
C ASP A 510 9.28 22.75 -30.29
N ILE A 511 9.93 21.59 -30.15
CA ILE A 511 11.06 21.22 -31.02
C ILE A 511 10.51 20.73 -32.36
N LYS A 512 11.10 21.19 -33.47
CA LYS A 512 10.69 20.72 -34.79
C LYS A 512 11.00 19.22 -34.96
N PRO A 513 10.07 18.38 -35.45
CA PRO A 513 10.29 16.94 -35.63
C PRO A 513 11.49 16.58 -36.53
N GLU A 514 11.91 17.48 -37.43
CA GLU A 514 13.11 17.32 -38.25
C GLU A 514 14.43 17.48 -37.46
N GLU A 515 14.41 18.28 -36.38
CA GLU A 515 15.57 18.57 -35.52
C GLU A 515 15.64 17.61 -34.32
N ASN A 516 14.49 17.32 -33.71
CA ASN A 516 14.36 16.34 -32.64
C ASN A 516 12.89 15.89 -32.44
N ARG A 517 12.68 14.67 -31.96
CA ARG A 517 11.35 14.08 -31.72
C ARG A 517 11.04 13.87 -30.23
N ILE A 518 11.72 14.62 -29.35
CA ILE A 518 11.29 14.84 -27.96
C ILE A 518 10.05 15.75 -27.96
N LYS A 519 9.02 15.39 -27.20
CA LYS A 519 8.05 16.36 -26.67
C LYS A 519 8.28 16.58 -25.19
N PHE A 520 8.35 17.84 -24.79
CA PHE A 520 8.66 18.25 -23.43
C PHE A 520 7.72 19.39 -23.03
N ASN A 521 6.88 19.14 -22.03
CA ASN A 521 5.98 20.14 -21.46
C ASN A 521 5.59 19.77 -20.02
N GLY A 522 5.07 20.74 -19.28
CA GLY A 522 4.63 20.53 -17.91
C GLY A 522 4.20 21.80 -17.21
N THR A 523 3.82 21.65 -15.94
CA THR A 523 3.47 22.73 -15.02
C THR A 523 4.58 22.89 -13.99
N VAL A 524 5.02 24.12 -13.77
CA VAL A 524 5.89 24.49 -12.65
C VAL A 524 5.05 25.10 -11.53
N ILE A 525 5.38 24.71 -10.30
CA ILE A 525 4.80 25.24 -9.07
C ILE A 525 5.89 25.97 -8.31
N GLN A 526 5.65 27.23 -7.99
CA GLN A 526 6.59 28.16 -7.38
C GLN A 526 5.89 28.88 -6.23
N ASN A 527 6.28 28.63 -4.98
CA ASN A 527 5.80 29.45 -3.87
C ASN A 527 6.51 30.82 -3.88
N VAL A 528 5.75 31.90 -3.66
CA VAL A 528 6.24 33.27 -3.60
C VAL A 528 6.00 33.84 -2.21
N VAL A 529 7.08 34.14 -1.49
CA VAL A 529 7.05 34.71 -0.14
C VAL A 529 7.20 36.23 -0.18
N GLU A 530 6.75 36.93 0.86
CA GLU A 530 6.86 38.39 0.88
C GLU A 530 8.32 38.83 0.76
N ARG A 531 8.54 39.91 0.00
CA ARG A 531 9.89 40.39 -0.25
C ARG A 531 10.50 40.79 1.08
N LEU A 532 11.67 40.22 1.41
CA LEU A 532 12.34 40.57 2.66
C LEU A 532 12.69 42.06 2.68
N ASP A 533 12.79 42.71 1.52
CA ASP A 533 12.94 44.17 1.39
C ASP A 533 11.67 44.99 1.63
N GLU A 534 10.45 44.47 1.45
CA GLU A 534 9.22 45.23 1.79
C GLU A 534 8.95 45.22 3.30
N ILE A 535 9.29 44.10 3.95
CA ILE A 535 9.48 44.03 5.41
C ILE A 535 10.63 44.96 5.86
N LYS A 536 11.56 45.33 4.97
CA LYS A 536 12.57 46.38 5.24
C LYS A 536 12.13 47.78 4.80
N GLU A 537 11.07 48.00 4.01
CA GLU A 537 10.72 49.34 3.49
C GLU A 537 9.69 50.07 4.36
N THR A 538 8.77 49.34 4.99
CA THR A 538 8.10 49.79 6.24
C THR A 538 9.07 49.99 7.42
N VAL A 539 10.36 49.74 7.20
CA VAL A 539 11.46 49.74 8.16
C VAL A 539 12.65 50.59 7.67
N LYS A 540 12.61 51.17 6.45
CA LYS A 540 13.73 51.97 5.90
C LYS A 540 13.75 53.37 6.52
N GLU A 541 12.57 53.95 6.71
CA GLU A 541 12.40 55.22 7.42
C GLU A 541 12.94 55.13 8.87
N ASP A 542 12.81 53.97 9.53
CA ASP A 542 13.44 53.69 10.83
C ASP A 542 14.95 53.36 10.72
N ARG A 543 15.38 52.58 9.72
CA ARG A 543 16.78 52.12 9.63
C ARG A 543 17.77 53.23 9.33
N GLU A 544 17.46 54.15 8.41
CA GLU A 544 18.41 55.19 8.02
C GLU A 544 18.55 56.34 9.03
N GLN A 545 17.70 56.40 10.07
CA GLN A 545 17.87 57.33 11.20
C GLN A 545 18.25 56.67 12.54
N ASN A 546 18.11 55.35 12.70
CA ASN A 546 18.36 54.68 13.99
C ASN A 546 19.26 53.43 13.94
N GLY A 547 19.47 52.75 12.80
CA GLY A 547 20.37 51.59 12.71
C GLY A 547 19.93 50.32 13.46
N ASN A 548 18.65 50.21 13.84
CA ASN A 548 18.11 49.04 14.54
C ASN A 548 17.98 47.81 13.61
N VAL A 549 18.45 46.64 14.04
CA VAL A 549 18.36 45.38 13.27
C VAL A 549 17.34 44.37 13.80
N ILE A 550 16.93 44.47 15.08
CA ILE A 550 15.86 43.65 15.67
C ILE A 550 14.51 44.28 15.33
N LEU A 551 13.72 43.63 14.48
CA LEU A 551 12.48 44.22 13.93
C LEU A 551 11.25 44.02 14.82
N ASP A 552 11.20 42.95 15.59
CA ASP A 552 10.11 42.73 16.53
C ASP A 552 10.30 43.62 17.77
N LYS A 553 9.31 44.46 18.06
CA LYS A 553 9.40 45.46 19.14
C LYS A 553 9.41 44.83 20.54
N SER A 554 8.72 43.70 20.73
CA SER A 554 8.73 42.96 22.00
C SER A 554 10.11 42.32 22.23
N LEU A 555 10.68 41.72 21.18
CA LEU A 555 12.04 41.18 21.17
C LEU A 555 13.10 42.29 21.40
N GLN A 556 12.96 43.43 20.74
CA GLN A 556 13.85 44.60 20.92
C GLN A 556 13.81 45.10 22.37
N GLN A 557 12.61 45.29 22.93
CA GLN A 557 12.44 45.73 24.32
C GLN A 557 12.99 44.72 25.33
N HIS A 558 12.79 43.43 25.09
CA HIS A 558 13.34 42.37 25.93
C HIS A 558 14.86 42.32 25.89
N ILE A 559 15.49 42.35 24.70
CA ILE A 559 16.95 42.35 24.56
C ILE A 559 17.55 43.62 25.20
N ASN A 560 16.98 44.80 24.95
CA ASN A 560 17.42 46.03 25.60
C ASN A 560 17.35 45.95 27.13
N GLN A 561 16.28 45.38 27.68
CA GLN A 561 16.11 45.26 29.14
C GLN A 561 17.00 44.18 29.77
N LYS A 562 17.14 43.01 29.12
CA LYS A 562 17.72 41.81 29.74
C LYS A 562 19.17 41.54 29.35
N ASN A 563 19.56 41.88 28.12
CA ASN A 563 20.92 41.67 27.63
C ASN A 563 21.80 42.92 27.79
N PHE A 564 21.23 44.12 27.59
CA PHE A 564 21.99 45.37 27.68
C PHE A 564 21.67 46.23 28.90
N GLY A 565 20.64 45.92 29.69
CA GLY A 565 20.25 46.69 30.86
C GLY A 565 19.87 48.15 30.58
N ARG A 566 19.51 48.48 29.34
CA ARG A 566 19.21 49.85 28.88
C ARG A 566 17.86 50.30 29.44
N GLU A 567 17.79 51.50 30.01
CA GLU A 567 16.52 52.09 30.48
C GLU A 567 15.56 52.41 29.32
N ASN A 568 16.09 52.91 28.19
CA ASN A 568 15.32 53.07 26.96
C ASN A 568 15.14 51.72 26.27
N LEU A 569 14.01 51.07 26.53
CA LEU A 569 13.67 49.77 25.93
C LEU A 569 13.48 49.83 24.41
N ASN A 570 13.24 51.00 23.82
CA ASN A 570 13.13 51.18 22.37
C ASN A 570 14.45 51.66 21.74
N ALA A 571 15.58 51.62 22.46
CA ALA A 571 16.88 51.97 21.92
C ALA A 571 17.24 51.05 20.73
N PRO A 572 17.83 51.57 19.64
CA PRO A 572 18.27 50.74 18.53
C PRO A 572 19.27 49.66 18.96
N ILE A 573 19.12 48.45 18.42
CA ILE A 573 20.07 47.36 18.60
C ILE A 573 20.82 47.17 17.28
N THR A 574 22.12 47.41 17.30
CA THR A 574 23.02 47.27 16.13
C THR A 574 23.48 45.80 15.94
N LYS A 575 24.20 45.48 14.87
CA LYS A 575 24.81 44.14 14.73
C LYS A 575 25.95 43.95 15.74
N GLU A 576 26.67 45.03 16.00
CA GLU A 576 27.80 45.15 16.91
C GLU A 576 27.35 45.00 18.38
N ASP A 577 26.14 45.45 18.71
CA ASP A 577 25.46 45.11 19.96
C ASP A 577 25.19 43.58 20.06
N LEU A 578 24.58 42.98 19.04
CA LEU A 578 24.20 41.56 19.05
C LEU A 578 25.40 40.60 19.15
N LEU A 579 26.54 40.97 18.56
CA LEU A 579 27.79 40.21 18.69
C LEU A 579 28.35 40.17 20.12
N GLN A 580 27.85 40.96 21.06
CA GLN A 580 28.23 40.91 22.48
C GLN A 580 27.36 39.93 23.30
N ILE A 581 26.26 39.43 22.73
CA ILE A 581 25.32 38.53 23.43
C ILE A 581 25.80 37.08 23.35
N LYS A 582 26.12 36.50 24.51
CA LYS A 582 26.41 35.07 24.70
C LYS A 582 25.19 34.24 25.10
N THR A 583 24.19 34.85 25.74
CA THR A 583 22.99 34.16 26.24
C THR A 583 21.75 34.97 25.90
N LEU A 584 20.79 34.38 25.20
CA LEU A 584 19.46 34.95 24.99
C LEU A 584 18.44 34.04 25.69
N GLU A 585 17.58 34.61 26.54
CA GLU A 585 16.54 33.85 27.24
C GLU A 585 15.19 34.57 27.18
N ILE A 586 14.22 33.94 26.52
CA ILE A 586 12.83 34.37 26.43
C ILE A 586 11.94 33.18 26.79
N LEU A 587 10.95 33.42 27.66
CA LEU A 587 10.04 32.41 28.18
C LEU A 587 8.59 32.80 27.89
N LYS A 588 7.69 31.82 27.82
CA LYS A 588 6.28 31.91 27.40
C LYS A 588 5.46 33.04 28.02
N GLU A 589 5.70 33.36 29.29
CA GLU A 589 5.01 34.45 30.01
C GLU A 589 5.44 35.86 29.56
N LYS A 590 6.62 35.98 28.95
CA LYS A 590 7.25 37.24 28.50
C LYS A 590 7.27 37.37 26.97
N GLY A 591 7.34 36.25 26.25
CA GLY A 591 7.47 36.19 24.79
C GLY A 591 6.14 36.16 24.01
N LYS A 592 5.06 36.76 24.54
CA LYS A 592 3.79 36.83 23.81
C LYS A 592 3.95 37.62 22.51
N GLU A 593 3.64 36.97 21.39
CA GLU A 593 3.67 37.53 20.04
C GLU A 593 5.04 38.09 19.59
N ILE A 594 6.11 37.31 19.76
CA ILE A 594 7.30 37.50 18.90
C ILE A 594 6.93 37.02 17.49
N LYS A 595 6.63 37.97 16.61
CA LYS A 595 6.18 37.73 15.23
C LYS A 595 7.32 37.72 14.23
N ASN A 596 8.47 38.35 14.56
CA ASN A 596 9.60 38.44 13.64
C ASN A 596 10.94 38.16 14.35
N LEU A 597 11.67 37.16 13.86
CA LEU A 597 12.97 36.73 14.37
C LEU A 597 14.16 37.42 13.66
N THR A 598 13.88 38.27 12.67
CA THR A 598 14.91 38.98 11.89
C THR A 598 15.82 39.79 12.82
N GLY A 599 17.12 39.55 12.68
CA GLY A 599 18.19 40.10 13.50
C GLY A 599 18.86 39.05 14.39
N LEU A 600 18.15 37.97 14.80
CA LEU A 600 18.74 36.91 15.63
C LEU A 600 19.88 36.16 14.89
N GLU A 601 19.86 36.12 13.56
CA GLU A 601 20.90 35.52 12.73
C GLU A 601 22.28 36.21 12.87
N TYR A 602 22.36 37.43 13.43
CA TYR A 602 23.63 38.13 13.68
C TYR A 602 24.26 37.80 15.04
N MET A 603 23.60 37.05 15.92
CA MET A 603 24.15 36.65 17.23
C MET A 603 25.19 35.53 17.12
N THR A 604 26.17 35.61 16.21
CA THR A 604 27.13 34.51 15.93
C THR A 604 28.11 34.19 17.07
N ASN A 605 28.07 34.98 18.15
CA ASN A 605 28.76 34.70 19.42
C ASN A 605 27.87 34.04 20.50
N LEU A 606 26.63 33.67 20.15
CA LEU A 606 25.66 33.08 21.07
C LEU A 606 26.09 31.66 21.46
N GLU A 607 26.16 31.42 22.77
CA GLU A 607 26.52 30.15 23.40
C GLU A 607 25.28 29.44 23.97
N LYS A 608 24.29 30.21 24.45
CA LYS A 608 23.00 29.70 24.93
C LYS A 608 21.80 30.44 24.34
N LEU A 609 20.79 29.70 23.88
CA LEU A 609 19.54 30.22 23.32
C LEU A 609 18.33 29.54 23.96
N THR A 610 17.53 30.30 24.70
CA THR A 610 16.19 29.88 25.15
C THR A 610 15.13 30.75 24.49
N LEU A 611 14.22 30.15 23.73
CA LEU A 611 13.03 30.77 23.12
C LEU A 611 11.79 29.92 23.40
N GLU A 612 11.50 29.72 24.68
CA GLU A 612 10.44 28.83 25.14
C GLU A 612 9.04 29.46 24.92
N GLY A 613 8.16 28.75 24.23
CA GLY A 613 6.74 29.11 24.13
C GLY A 613 6.41 30.40 23.40
N VAL A 614 7.28 30.85 22.49
CA VAL A 614 7.13 32.13 21.76
C VAL A 614 6.35 32.01 20.44
N GLY A 615 6.08 30.78 19.98
CA GLY A 615 5.30 30.48 18.77
C GLY A 615 6.13 30.16 17.52
N LEU A 616 7.38 29.70 17.69
CA LEU A 616 8.27 29.35 16.56
C LEU A 616 7.66 28.23 15.70
N LYS A 617 7.59 28.42 14.39
CA LYS A 617 7.27 27.35 13.41
C LYS A 617 8.49 26.76 12.70
N ASN A 618 9.57 27.52 12.62
CA ASN A 618 10.84 27.09 12.08
C ASN A 618 12.00 27.71 12.88
N ILE A 619 13.18 27.12 12.73
CA ILE A 619 14.42 27.53 13.41
C ILE A 619 15.57 27.77 12.43
N LYS A 620 15.29 28.10 11.16
CA LYS A 620 16.29 28.22 10.08
C LYS A 620 17.39 29.25 10.36
N PHE A 621 17.12 30.26 11.19
CA PHE A 621 18.12 31.25 11.62
C PHE A 621 19.23 30.67 12.51
N ILE A 622 18.97 29.54 13.18
CA ILE A 622 19.91 28.89 14.12
C ILE A 622 21.14 28.33 13.40
N SER A 623 21.04 27.95 12.12
CA SER A 623 22.15 27.26 11.43
C SER A 623 23.44 28.08 11.29
N ASN A 624 23.38 29.41 11.44
CA ASN A 624 24.53 30.32 11.42
C ASN A 624 25.16 30.53 12.81
N LEU A 625 24.59 29.95 13.88
CA LEU A 625 24.95 30.21 15.28
C LEU A 625 25.86 29.09 15.83
N GLU A 626 26.96 28.80 15.12
CA GLU A 626 27.82 27.62 15.32
C GLU A 626 28.39 27.43 16.75
N LYS A 627 28.36 28.47 17.60
CA LYS A 627 28.87 28.43 18.98
C LYS A 627 27.84 27.97 20.02
N LEU A 628 26.59 27.74 19.61
CA LEU A 628 25.55 27.24 20.51
C LEU A 628 25.93 25.88 21.08
N ASN A 629 25.95 25.82 22.42
CA ASN A 629 26.10 24.60 23.21
C ASN A 629 24.84 24.26 24.01
N ASP A 630 23.95 25.22 24.24
CA ASP A 630 22.70 25.06 25.00
C ASP A 630 21.53 25.71 24.24
N VAL A 631 20.58 24.90 23.79
CA VAL A 631 19.40 25.34 23.01
C VAL A 631 18.11 24.81 23.64
N ASN A 632 17.23 25.72 24.08
CA ASN A 632 15.86 25.42 24.49
C ASN A 632 14.87 26.14 23.57
N VAL A 633 14.13 25.39 22.77
CA VAL A 633 13.04 25.89 21.93
C VAL A 633 11.74 25.14 22.20
N SER A 634 11.52 24.74 23.45
CA SER A 634 10.33 24.01 23.88
C SER A 634 9.03 24.84 23.79
N HIS A 635 7.88 24.16 23.87
CA HIS A 635 6.53 24.74 23.87
C HIS A 635 6.15 25.55 22.60
N ASN A 636 6.81 25.29 21.47
CA ASN A 636 6.61 25.98 20.19
C ASN A 636 5.79 25.13 19.20
N GLN A 637 5.91 25.39 17.89
CA GLN A 637 5.20 24.73 16.80
C GLN A 637 6.18 24.21 15.73
N ILE A 638 7.37 23.77 16.14
CA ILE A 638 8.44 23.34 15.22
C ILE A 638 8.16 21.92 14.71
N GLU A 639 8.22 21.72 13.40
CA GLU A 639 8.20 20.39 12.76
C GLU A 639 9.58 19.99 12.21
N ASP A 640 10.25 20.92 11.52
CA ASP A 640 11.59 20.73 10.93
C ASP A 640 12.72 21.09 11.91
N ILE A 641 13.59 20.12 12.18
CA ILE A 641 14.82 20.28 12.99
C ILE A 641 16.13 20.09 12.19
N THR A 642 16.06 19.94 10.87
CA THR A 642 17.27 19.90 10.01
C THR A 642 18.21 21.11 10.16
N PRO A 643 17.75 22.34 10.53
CA PRO A 643 18.64 23.46 10.83
C PRO A 643 19.65 23.22 11.97
N LEU A 644 19.41 22.25 12.86
CA LEU A 644 20.33 21.90 13.96
C LEU A 644 21.60 21.17 13.49
N SER A 645 21.59 20.60 12.27
CA SER A 645 22.68 19.76 11.74
C SER A 645 24.03 20.48 11.59
N SER A 646 24.06 21.82 11.58
CA SER A 646 25.31 22.60 11.58
C SER A 646 25.91 22.82 12.98
N LEU A 647 25.16 22.59 14.06
CA LEU A 647 25.57 22.90 15.44
C LEU A 647 26.49 21.84 16.05
N LYS A 648 27.72 21.76 15.55
CA LYS A 648 28.77 20.81 15.98
C LYS A 648 29.23 20.95 17.43
N ASN A 649 28.81 22.00 18.14
CA ASN A 649 29.17 22.25 19.54
C ASN A 649 28.00 22.02 20.52
N LEU A 650 26.85 21.51 20.04
CA LEU A 650 25.64 21.40 20.83
C LEU A 650 25.73 20.29 21.89
N GLN A 651 25.53 20.65 23.16
CA GLN A 651 25.63 19.76 24.32
C GLN A 651 24.29 19.59 25.04
N TRP A 652 23.44 20.61 25.07
CA TRP A 652 22.11 20.55 25.69
C TRP A 652 21.05 21.00 24.70
N LEU A 653 20.03 20.17 24.50
CA LEU A 653 18.95 20.41 23.54
C LEU A 653 17.59 20.08 24.14
N ASN A 654 16.74 21.11 24.30
CA ASN A 654 15.35 20.96 24.69
C ASN A 654 14.42 21.33 23.53
N LEU A 655 13.76 20.30 23.00
CA LEU A 655 12.78 20.35 21.91
C LEU A 655 11.36 19.99 22.39
N ALA A 656 11.15 19.84 23.70
CA ALA A 656 9.88 19.36 24.28
C ALA A 656 8.67 20.20 23.85
N ASP A 657 7.50 19.56 23.72
CA ASP A 657 6.22 20.19 23.36
C ASP A 657 6.30 21.02 22.06
N ASN A 658 6.58 20.33 20.96
CA ASN A 658 6.59 20.81 19.58
C ASN A 658 5.83 19.80 18.68
N HIS A 659 5.95 19.89 17.34
CA HIS A 659 5.27 19.01 16.38
C HIS A 659 6.25 18.06 15.64
N ILE A 660 7.41 17.77 16.24
CA ILE A 660 8.51 17.04 15.59
C ILE A 660 8.11 15.58 15.39
N LYS A 661 8.30 15.07 14.16
CA LYS A 661 7.95 13.70 13.74
C LYS A 661 9.19 12.87 13.40
N ASP A 662 10.14 13.48 12.69
CA ASP A 662 11.44 12.90 12.36
C ASP A 662 12.52 13.39 13.32
N VAL A 663 13.32 12.45 13.84
CA VAL A 663 14.46 12.71 14.74
C VAL A 663 15.79 12.21 14.16
N SER A 664 15.83 11.81 12.88
CA SER A 664 16.99 11.21 12.21
C SER A 664 18.25 12.08 12.30
N VAL A 665 18.10 13.41 12.23
CA VAL A 665 19.18 14.40 12.41
C VAL A 665 19.94 14.19 13.73
N LEU A 666 19.21 13.92 14.82
CA LEU A 666 19.76 13.84 16.17
C LEU A 666 20.66 12.61 16.36
N GLY A 667 20.44 11.52 15.62
CA GLY A 667 21.28 10.32 15.68
C GLY A 667 22.74 10.52 15.27
N SER A 668 23.06 11.66 14.64
CA SER A 668 24.42 12.07 14.31
C SER A 668 25.10 12.94 15.40
N MET A 669 24.33 13.48 16.35
CA MET A 669 24.76 14.53 17.28
C MET A 669 25.34 13.94 18.59
N LEU A 670 26.35 13.08 18.46
CA LEU A 670 26.87 12.25 19.57
C LEU A 670 27.54 13.01 20.72
N ASP A 671 27.81 14.31 20.57
CA ASP A 671 28.33 15.18 21.64
C ASP A 671 27.22 15.76 22.56
N LEU A 672 25.94 15.43 22.32
CA LEU A 672 24.82 15.80 23.19
C LEU A 672 24.92 15.13 24.58
N LEU A 673 25.03 15.96 25.60
CA LEU A 673 25.05 15.60 27.03
C LEU A 673 23.64 15.57 27.66
N GLY A 674 22.64 16.17 27.01
CA GLY A 674 21.25 16.13 27.45
C GLY A 674 20.26 16.48 26.34
N LEU A 675 19.21 15.66 26.20
CA LEU A 675 18.19 15.77 25.16
C LEU A 675 16.78 15.58 25.76
N HIS A 676 15.88 16.54 25.49
CA HIS A 676 14.47 16.46 25.86
C HIS A 676 13.59 16.57 24.61
N LEU A 677 12.77 15.54 24.38
CA LEU A 677 11.86 15.40 23.23
C LEU A 677 10.40 15.15 23.64
N ALA A 678 10.11 15.13 24.94
CA ALA A 678 8.77 14.83 25.45
C ALA A 678 7.71 15.81 24.92
N GLY A 679 6.51 15.33 24.55
CA GLY A 679 5.44 16.19 24.01
C GLY A 679 5.49 16.45 22.49
N ASN A 680 6.21 15.64 21.71
CA ASN A 680 6.28 15.75 20.25
C ASN A 680 5.38 14.71 19.56
N GLU A 681 5.55 14.46 18.26
CA GLU A 681 4.78 13.49 17.46
C GLU A 681 5.66 12.33 16.95
N VAL A 682 6.76 12.02 17.66
CA VAL A 682 7.79 11.06 17.24
C VAL A 682 7.24 9.62 17.24
N ARG A 683 7.37 8.95 16.09
CA ARG A 683 6.89 7.57 15.84
C ARG A 683 8.00 6.50 15.84
N ASP A 684 9.24 6.93 15.60
CA ASP A 684 10.43 6.08 15.49
C ASP A 684 11.54 6.69 16.35
N VAL A 685 12.00 5.94 17.35
CA VAL A 685 13.07 6.36 18.28
C VAL A 685 14.41 5.71 17.98
N ARG A 686 14.51 4.87 16.94
CA ARG A 686 15.75 4.16 16.58
C ARG A 686 16.95 5.09 16.28
N PRO A 687 16.79 6.29 15.68
CA PRO A 687 17.89 7.24 15.55
C PRO A 687 18.50 7.66 16.90
N LEU A 688 17.77 7.56 18.01
CA LEU A 688 18.22 7.98 19.34
C LEU A 688 19.02 6.90 20.09
N ILE A 689 19.07 5.65 19.58
CA ILE A 689 19.70 4.51 20.27
C ILE A 689 21.15 4.78 20.66
N GLN A 690 21.93 5.43 19.79
CA GLN A 690 23.34 5.73 20.10
C GLN A 690 23.50 6.81 21.18
N LEU A 691 22.52 7.74 21.32
CA LEU A 691 22.54 8.77 22.35
C LEU A 691 22.13 8.19 23.72
N GLY A 692 21.11 7.33 23.74
CA GLY A 692 20.56 6.73 24.98
C GLY A 692 21.57 5.90 25.79
N GLN A 693 22.61 5.36 25.12
CA GLN A 693 23.72 4.65 25.76
C GLN A 693 24.53 5.51 26.75
N TRP A 694 24.48 6.85 26.62
CA TRP A 694 25.28 7.79 27.40
C TRP A 694 24.49 8.52 28.50
N GLY A 695 23.16 8.56 28.41
CA GLY A 695 22.30 9.23 29.38
C GLY A 695 20.81 9.01 29.14
N THR A 696 19.97 9.36 30.12
CA THR A 696 18.51 9.19 29.99
C THR A 696 17.91 10.24 29.06
N ILE A 697 17.18 9.80 28.04
CA ILE A 697 16.48 10.68 27.08
C ILE A 697 14.98 10.60 27.35
N ASP A 698 14.35 11.74 27.58
CA ASP A 698 12.90 11.81 27.81
C ASP A 698 12.16 12.10 26.49
N VAL A 699 11.54 11.06 25.95
CA VAL A 699 10.70 11.06 24.73
C VAL A 699 9.25 10.69 25.10
N ARG A 700 8.83 10.86 26.36
CA ARG A 700 7.47 10.53 26.81
C ARG A 700 6.44 11.56 26.35
N ARG A 701 5.15 11.36 26.69
CA ARG A 701 4.05 12.30 26.39
C ARG A 701 3.93 12.63 24.89
N GLN A 702 4.36 11.75 23.96
CA GLN A 702 4.13 12.01 22.54
C GLN A 702 2.63 12.11 22.24
N LYS A 703 2.26 12.84 21.19
CA LYS A 703 0.87 13.05 20.74
C LYS A 703 0.75 12.77 19.24
N VAL A 704 0.89 11.50 18.86
CA VAL A 704 0.85 11.10 17.45
C VAL A 704 -0.58 11.27 16.91
N ILE A 705 -0.79 12.20 15.99
CA ILE A 705 -2.06 12.30 15.24
C ILE A 705 -1.95 11.46 13.96
N LEU A 706 -3.05 10.78 13.60
CA LEU A 706 -3.19 9.97 12.39
C LEU A 706 -4.41 10.42 11.57
N ASP A 707 -4.38 10.16 10.26
CA ASP A 707 -5.47 10.43 9.32
C ASP A 707 -6.75 9.67 9.67
N ASP A 708 -7.92 10.14 9.22
CA ASP A 708 -9.21 9.47 9.44
C ASP A 708 -9.20 7.98 9.05
N ALA A 709 -9.83 7.14 9.87
CA ALA A 709 -10.06 5.72 9.55
C ALA A 709 -11.54 5.32 9.64
N GLU A 710 -11.92 4.26 8.94
CA GLU A 710 -13.30 3.77 8.92
C GLU A 710 -13.62 2.94 10.17
N ILE A 711 -14.82 3.11 10.73
CA ILE A 711 -15.31 2.33 11.88
C ILE A 711 -15.31 0.81 11.60
N ASN A 712 -14.93 0.03 12.61
CA ASN A 712 -14.66 -1.41 12.54
C ASN A 712 -13.55 -1.83 11.56
N ARG A 713 -12.81 -0.88 10.96
CA ARG A 713 -11.55 -1.15 10.28
C ARG A 713 -10.43 -1.27 11.31
N GLU A 714 -9.43 -2.02 10.92
CA GLU A 714 -8.22 -2.31 11.69
C GLU A 714 -7.16 -1.26 11.36
N VAL A 715 -6.73 -0.56 12.39
CA VAL A 715 -5.77 0.55 12.35
C VAL A 715 -4.44 0.01 12.88
N LYS A 716 -3.39 0.08 12.06
CA LYS A 716 -2.05 -0.29 12.52
C LYS A 716 -1.56 0.65 13.61
N ILE A 717 -0.87 0.08 14.60
CA ILE A 717 -0.11 0.84 15.60
C ILE A 717 1.17 1.36 14.92
N PRO A 718 1.35 2.69 14.72
CA PRO A 718 2.45 3.25 13.96
C PRO A 718 3.49 3.90 14.89
N VAL A 719 3.79 3.21 15.99
CA VAL A 719 4.81 3.58 16.98
C VAL A 719 5.65 2.34 17.26
N TYR A 720 6.96 2.50 17.12
CA TYR A 720 7.91 1.38 17.05
C TYR A 720 8.91 1.40 18.21
N ASP A 721 9.43 0.23 18.57
CA ASP A 721 10.46 0.06 19.58
C ASP A 721 11.88 0.33 19.03
N LEU A 722 12.91 -0.18 19.71
CA LEU A 722 14.32 0.05 19.37
C LEU A 722 14.81 -0.94 18.31
N GLU A 723 14.13 -2.08 18.19
CA GLU A 723 14.36 -3.14 17.23
C GLU A 723 13.68 -2.78 15.88
N GLY A 724 12.60 -1.99 15.94
CA GLY A 724 11.78 -1.59 14.80
C GLY A 724 10.49 -2.41 14.66
N GLU A 725 10.19 -3.25 15.64
CA GLU A 725 8.89 -3.87 15.79
C GLU A 725 7.91 -2.88 16.44
N ARG A 726 6.63 -3.25 16.54
CA ARG A 726 5.60 -2.40 17.14
C ARG A 726 5.67 -2.42 18.67
N ILE A 727 5.25 -1.33 19.31
CA ILE A 727 5.02 -1.35 20.76
C ILE A 727 3.75 -2.14 21.08
N GLU A 728 3.91 -3.28 21.77
CA GLU A 728 2.80 -4.17 22.17
C GLU A 728 2.05 -3.69 23.42
N LYS A 729 2.72 -2.93 24.30
CA LYS A 729 2.15 -2.39 25.55
C LYS A 729 1.25 -1.18 25.26
N ILE A 730 0.05 -1.48 24.80
CA ILE A 730 -1.00 -0.51 24.44
C ILE A 730 -2.10 -0.46 25.51
N THR A 731 -2.46 0.75 25.94
CA THR A 731 -3.58 1.01 26.86
C THR A 731 -4.64 1.87 26.19
N LEU A 732 -5.72 1.24 25.71
CA LEU A 732 -6.86 1.93 25.10
C LEU A 732 -7.54 2.87 26.10
N LYS A 733 -7.81 4.13 25.73
CA LYS A 733 -8.51 5.11 26.58
C LYS A 733 -9.93 5.41 26.13
N SER A 734 -10.16 5.44 24.82
CA SER A 734 -11.51 5.58 24.28
C SER A 734 -12.28 4.25 24.32
N ALA A 735 -13.61 4.33 24.48
CA ALA A 735 -14.46 3.16 24.53
C ALA A 735 -14.65 2.50 23.14
N GLY A 736 -14.76 1.17 23.13
CA GLY A 736 -15.01 0.38 21.92
C GLY A 736 -13.79 0.11 21.04
N GLY A 737 -12.57 0.39 21.52
CA GLY A 737 -11.36 -0.17 20.92
C GLY A 737 -11.18 -1.64 21.32
N ILE A 738 -10.67 -2.45 20.40
CA ILE A 738 -10.20 -3.81 20.64
C ILE A 738 -8.77 -3.91 20.07
N LEU A 739 -7.81 -4.30 20.92
CA LEU A 739 -6.44 -4.58 20.49
C LEU A 739 -6.41 -5.93 19.74
N THR A 740 -5.66 -6.03 18.66
CA THR A 740 -5.53 -7.24 17.84
C THR A 740 -4.08 -7.60 17.57
N ASP A 741 -3.84 -8.79 17.05
CA ASP A 741 -2.52 -9.27 16.62
C ASP A 741 -1.90 -8.47 15.46
N ASP A 742 -2.58 -7.44 14.93
CA ASP A 742 -2.10 -6.55 13.84
C ASP A 742 -2.27 -5.03 14.15
N GLY A 743 -3.04 -4.65 15.18
CA GLY A 743 -3.34 -3.24 15.47
C GLY A 743 -4.49 -3.02 16.46
N ILE A 744 -5.37 -2.05 16.16
CA ILE A 744 -6.55 -1.73 16.95
C ILE A 744 -7.78 -1.62 16.03
N ILE A 745 -8.89 -2.25 16.41
CA ILE A 745 -10.20 -2.08 15.77
C ILE A 745 -11.06 -1.16 16.63
N TRP A 746 -11.54 -0.05 16.06
CA TRP A 746 -12.41 0.91 16.75
C TRP A 746 -13.87 0.73 16.34
N SER A 747 -14.73 0.38 17.29
CA SER A 747 -16.17 0.10 17.10
C SER A 747 -17.10 1.27 17.49
N THR A 748 -16.56 2.47 17.71
CA THR A 748 -17.33 3.71 17.96
C THR A 748 -16.81 4.86 17.09
N LEU A 749 -17.66 5.85 16.80
CA LEU A 749 -17.35 7.01 15.94
C LEU A 749 -16.69 8.17 16.69
N GLY A 750 -16.05 9.07 15.95
CA GLY A 750 -15.35 10.26 16.43
C GLY A 750 -13.93 9.96 16.91
N GLU A 751 -13.30 10.92 17.57
CA GLU A 751 -11.92 10.81 18.08
C GLU A 751 -11.72 9.59 18.99
N LYS A 752 -10.62 8.88 18.78
CA LYS A 752 -10.15 7.75 19.58
C LYS A 752 -8.72 7.95 20.02
N ILE A 753 -8.46 7.58 21.27
CA ILE A 753 -7.18 7.75 21.94
C ILE A 753 -6.76 6.42 22.54
N TYR A 754 -5.50 6.06 22.31
CA TYR A 754 -4.81 5.00 23.03
C TYR A 754 -3.44 5.48 23.52
N GLU A 755 -3.02 5.04 24.69
CA GLU A 755 -1.65 5.21 25.16
C GLU A 755 -0.77 4.05 24.69
N PHE A 756 0.50 4.34 24.46
CA PHE A 756 1.58 3.38 24.29
C PHE A 756 2.71 3.71 25.27
N ASP A 757 3.43 2.69 25.73
CA ASP A 757 4.52 2.83 26.70
C ASP A 757 5.58 1.77 26.41
N LEU A 758 6.84 2.15 26.18
CA LEU A 758 7.93 1.19 25.99
C LEU A 758 8.43 0.72 27.37
N ASP A 759 8.24 -0.56 27.70
CA ASP A 759 8.37 -0.99 29.11
C ASP A 759 9.81 -0.94 29.62
N ALA A 760 9.95 -0.50 30.88
CA ALA A 760 11.21 -0.01 31.44
C ALA A 760 12.18 -1.12 31.91
N ASP A 761 11.90 -2.39 31.60
CA ASP A 761 12.79 -3.51 31.91
C ASP A 761 14.09 -3.46 31.07
N HIS A 762 14.09 -2.74 29.94
CA HIS A 762 15.29 -2.41 29.17
C HIS A 762 16.13 -1.28 29.83
N TYR A 763 16.63 -1.55 31.04
CA TYR A 763 17.54 -0.67 31.80
C TYR A 763 18.87 -0.31 31.09
N GLU A 764 19.14 -0.88 29.91
CA GLU A 764 20.41 -0.73 29.19
C GLU A 764 20.41 0.41 28.14
N THR A 765 19.25 0.86 27.66
CA THR A 765 19.16 1.76 26.48
C THR A 765 18.88 3.23 26.79
N GLY A 766 18.45 3.56 28.01
CA GLY A 766 18.29 4.93 28.51
C GLY A 766 17.13 5.76 27.92
N ILE A 767 16.41 5.26 26.92
CA ILE A 767 15.32 5.97 26.25
C ILE A 767 13.99 5.73 27.00
N LEU A 768 13.33 6.79 27.44
CA LEU A 768 11.98 6.75 27.98
C LEU A 768 11.00 7.18 26.89
N TYR A 769 10.29 6.22 26.28
CA TYR A 769 9.39 6.49 25.14
C TYR A 769 7.95 6.05 25.46
N SER A 770 7.02 7.01 25.42
CA SER A 770 5.59 6.77 25.65
C SER A 770 4.76 7.95 25.16
N GLY A 771 3.45 7.76 25.00
CA GLY A 771 2.57 8.83 24.55
C GLY A 771 1.14 8.37 24.30
N ILE A 772 0.35 9.28 23.74
CA ILE A 772 -0.95 8.99 23.14
C ILE A 772 -0.85 8.98 21.62
N VAL A 773 -1.62 8.10 21.01
CA VAL A 773 -1.97 8.17 19.59
C VAL A 773 -3.44 8.54 19.47
N MET A 774 -3.74 9.48 18.58
CA MET A 774 -5.08 10.04 18.35
C MET A 774 -5.47 9.82 16.90
N GLN A 775 -6.67 9.27 16.67
CA GLN A 775 -7.24 9.12 15.34
C GLN A 775 -8.75 9.36 15.37
N ASN A 776 -9.28 10.05 14.37
CA ASN A 776 -10.72 10.23 14.20
C ASN A 776 -11.32 9.05 13.40
N ILE A 777 -12.42 8.49 13.89
CA ILE A 777 -13.07 7.32 13.32
C ILE A 777 -14.42 7.69 12.70
N VAL A 778 -14.53 7.51 11.39
CA VAL A 778 -15.65 7.94 10.56
C VAL A 778 -16.43 6.75 10.00
N GLU A 779 -17.69 6.94 9.60
CA GLU A 779 -18.49 5.85 9.01
C GLU A 779 -17.99 5.38 7.65
N LYS A 780 -17.29 6.24 6.91
CA LYS A 780 -16.85 6.02 5.53
C LYS A 780 -15.87 7.09 5.07
N LEU A 781 -14.77 6.69 4.43
CA LEU A 781 -13.84 7.64 3.82
C LEU A 781 -14.41 8.20 2.51
N ILE A 782 -14.52 9.53 2.46
CA ILE A 782 -14.81 10.30 1.24
C ILE A 782 -13.47 10.82 0.71
N SER A 783 -13.25 10.69 -0.60
CA SER A 783 -12.05 11.15 -1.28
C SER A 783 -12.05 12.68 -1.35
N THR A 784 -11.13 13.30 -0.62
CA THR A 784 -11.05 14.74 -0.34
C THR A 784 -10.44 15.57 -1.48
N GLU A 785 -10.99 15.43 -2.69
CA GLU A 785 -10.76 16.36 -3.80
C GLU A 785 -11.94 17.35 -4.00
N GLU A 786 -13.13 17.03 -3.50
CA GLU A 786 -14.36 17.84 -3.64
C GLU A 786 -14.83 18.46 -2.30
N ALA A 787 -13.93 19.07 -1.50
CA ALA A 787 -14.29 19.66 -0.20
C ALA A 787 -13.35 20.79 0.31
N LYS A 788 -13.30 21.94 -0.39
CA LYS A 788 -12.74 23.20 0.16
C LYS A 788 -13.53 24.44 -0.27
N GLU A 789 -14.68 24.66 0.37
CA GLU A 789 -15.22 26.01 0.63
C GLU A 789 -15.99 26.01 1.97
N PRO A 790 -16.06 27.13 2.71
CA PRO A 790 -16.41 27.10 4.13
C PRO A 790 -17.86 27.50 4.44
N THR A 791 -18.63 26.59 5.05
CA THR A 791 -19.84 26.97 5.80
C THR A 791 -19.47 27.44 7.20
N LYS A 792 -19.50 28.77 7.41
CA LYS A 792 -19.73 29.35 8.74
C LYS A 792 -21.14 29.01 9.22
N GLU A 793 -21.36 29.18 10.53
CA GLU A 793 -22.64 29.05 11.23
C GLU A 793 -23.15 27.58 11.27
N ILE A 794 -23.77 27.06 12.33
CA ILE A 794 -24.36 27.70 13.52
C ILE A 794 -23.89 26.97 14.80
N GLU A 795 -23.31 27.71 15.75
CA GLU A 795 -23.47 27.42 17.18
C GLU A 795 -24.43 28.48 17.74
N GLU A 796 -25.69 28.13 18.00
CA GLU A 796 -26.51 28.77 19.05
C GLU A 796 -27.81 28.01 19.32
N ALA A 797 -28.33 28.20 20.54
CA ALA A 797 -29.69 27.96 21.02
C ALA A 797 -30.46 26.69 20.55
N LYS A 798 -30.57 25.72 21.46
CA LYS A 798 -31.87 25.05 21.68
C LYS A 798 -32.83 26.10 22.27
N GLU A 799 -34.09 26.18 21.81
CA GLU A 799 -35.25 26.13 22.71
C GLU A 799 -36.61 25.99 21.98
N GLU A 800 -37.67 25.98 22.78
CA GLU A 800 -38.98 25.35 22.60
C GLU A 800 -39.85 25.70 21.38
N ALA A 801 -40.68 24.72 21.02
CA ALA A 801 -41.78 24.82 20.07
C ALA A 801 -42.90 25.81 20.47
N LYS A 802 -43.53 26.43 19.45
CA LYS A 802 -45.01 26.45 19.29
C LYS A 802 -45.47 27.00 17.93
N GLU A 803 -46.18 26.15 17.20
CA GLU A 803 -47.32 26.52 16.36
C GLU A 803 -48.60 26.59 17.24
N PRO A 804 -49.80 27.04 16.76
CA PRO A 804 -50.11 27.64 15.46
C PRO A 804 -51.09 28.86 15.50
N THR A 805 -51.34 29.42 14.29
CA THR A 805 -52.61 30.06 13.82
C THR A 805 -53.34 31.17 14.61
N LYS A 806 -53.51 32.32 13.92
CA LYS A 806 -54.80 33.01 13.66
C LYS A 806 -54.76 33.54 12.21
N GLU A 807 -55.77 33.36 11.36
CA GLU A 807 -57.08 34.03 11.29
C GLU A 807 -57.00 35.56 11.07
N ILE A 808 -57.83 36.23 10.26
CA ILE A 808 -58.85 35.91 9.22
C ILE A 808 -59.06 37.23 8.44
N GLU A 809 -59.30 37.23 7.12
CA GLU A 809 -60.37 38.03 6.47
C GLU A 809 -60.58 37.66 4.99
N GLU A 810 -61.74 38.02 4.43
CA GLU A 810 -62.33 37.35 3.26
C GLU A 810 -62.57 38.27 2.04
N ALA A 811 -62.54 37.63 0.85
CA ALA A 811 -63.37 37.87 -0.34
C ALA A 811 -63.76 39.31 -0.77
N LYS A 812 -63.29 39.68 -1.98
CA LYS A 812 -64.14 39.87 -3.19
C LYS A 812 -63.30 40.27 -4.42
N GLU A 813 -63.23 39.43 -5.45
CA GLU A 813 -64.26 39.28 -6.48
C GLU A 813 -64.04 37.96 -7.26
N GLU A 814 -65.13 37.30 -7.63
CA GLU A 814 -65.16 36.14 -8.53
C GLU A 814 -66.32 36.31 -9.54
N VAL A 815 -66.30 35.47 -10.58
CA VAL A 815 -67.36 35.25 -11.57
C VAL A 815 -67.65 36.41 -12.52
N LYS A 816 -67.11 36.29 -13.74
CA LYS A 816 -67.96 36.48 -14.92
C LYS A 816 -67.57 35.54 -16.07
N GLU A 817 -68.39 34.53 -16.30
CA GLU A 817 -68.26 33.65 -17.47
C GLU A 817 -68.79 34.30 -18.76
N LEU A 818 -68.07 34.02 -19.84
CA LEU A 818 -68.53 33.62 -21.18
C LEU A 818 -69.57 34.41 -22.00
N THR A 819 -69.26 34.48 -23.31
CA THR A 819 -70.14 34.63 -24.49
C THR A 819 -70.94 35.92 -24.71
N LYS A 820 -70.52 36.73 -25.70
CA LYS A 820 -71.24 37.00 -26.97
C LYS A 820 -70.50 37.97 -27.92
N GLU A 821 -70.56 37.68 -29.23
CA GLU A 821 -71.14 38.48 -30.36
C GLU A 821 -71.09 40.05 -30.29
N ILE A 822 -70.97 40.86 -31.38
CA ILE A 822 -71.23 40.62 -32.83
C ILE A 822 -70.65 41.75 -33.76
N GLU A 823 -70.56 41.47 -35.08
CA GLU A 823 -70.54 42.32 -36.31
C GLU A 823 -69.89 43.74 -36.42
N GLU A 824 -69.25 43.97 -37.57
CA GLU A 824 -69.68 45.01 -38.53
C GLU A 824 -70.45 44.34 -39.70
N VAL A 825 -71.29 45.09 -40.42
CA VAL A 825 -72.36 44.59 -41.33
C VAL A 825 -72.15 45.06 -42.79
N LYS A 826 -72.66 44.25 -43.74
CA LYS A 826 -72.92 44.46 -45.21
C LYS A 826 -71.94 43.92 -46.26
N GLU A 827 -72.48 42.98 -47.06
CA GLU A 827 -72.91 43.15 -48.47
C GLU A 827 -71.99 43.92 -49.45
N GLU A 828 -71.84 43.51 -50.73
CA GLU A 828 -72.63 42.59 -51.56
C GLU A 828 -71.78 42.06 -52.76
N VAL A 829 -72.08 40.85 -53.29
CA VAL A 829 -71.95 40.45 -54.74
C VAL A 829 -70.54 40.48 -55.40
N LYS A 830 -69.98 39.45 -56.07
CA LYS A 830 -70.56 38.32 -56.85
C LYS A 830 -69.61 37.11 -57.06
N GLU A 831 -70.24 35.96 -57.32
CA GLU A 831 -69.86 34.68 -58.00
C GLU A 831 -68.79 34.67 -59.14
N PRO A 832 -68.35 33.47 -59.67
CA PRO A 832 -68.63 32.07 -59.27
C PRO A 832 -67.45 31.02 -59.36
N THR A 833 -67.76 29.74 -59.06
CA THR A 833 -67.05 28.46 -59.44
C THR A 833 -65.71 28.14 -58.76
N LYS A 834 -65.36 26.93 -58.27
CA LYS A 834 -65.89 25.52 -58.17
C LYS A 834 -64.97 24.78 -57.12
N GLU A 835 -65.16 23.61 -56.49
CA GLU A 835 -66.15 22.50 -56.30
C GLU A 835 -65.72 21.72 -54.99
N ILE A 836 -66.55 21.10 -54.13
CA ILE A 836 -67.35 19.82 -54.22
C ILE A 836 -66.45 18.56 -54.33
N GLU A 837 -66.60 17.43 -53.62
CA GLU A 837 -67.40 16.85 -52.48
C GLU A 837 -66.78 15.44 -52.14
N GLU A 838 -67.04 14.65 -51.08
CA GLU A 838 -67.44 14.77 -49.65
C GLU A 838 -67.32 13.34 -48.98
N ALA A 839 -67.51 13.22 -47.66
CA ALA A 839 -68.13 12.08 -46.92
C ALA A 839 -67.37 10.73 -46.73
N LYS A 840 -67.83 9.75 -45.89
CA LYS A 840 -68.42 9.73 -44.52
C LYS A 840 -68.61 8.25 -44.03
N GLU A 841 -68.63 8.02 -42.71
CA GLU A 841 -69.28 6.92 -41.94
C GLU A 841 -69.09 5.39 -42.23
N GLU A 842 -68.77 4.68 -41.14
CA GLU A 842 -69.36 3.41 -40.63
C GLU A 842 -69.37 2.04 -41.39
N VAL A 843 -69.26 0.97 -40.60
CA VAL A 843 -69.68 -0.44 -40.85
C VAL A 843 -68.86 -1.31 -41.85
N LYS A 844 -68.20 -2.33 -41.26
CA LYS A 844 -67.79 -3.66 -41.80
C LYS A 844 -66.66 -3.76 -42.84
N GLU A 845 -65.75 -4.69 -42.53
CA GLU A 845 -65.02 -5.60 -43.44
C GLU A 845 -65.90 -6.11 -44.62
N PRO A 846 -65.31 -6.45 -45.80
CA PRO A 846 -64.30 -7.53 -45.84
C PRO A 846 -63.18 -7.44 -46.91
N THR A 847 -62.04 -8.08 -46.61
CA THR A 847 -61.10 -8.73 -47.58
C THR A 847 -60.39 -7.83 -48.63
N LYS A 848 -59.19 -8.10 -49.16
CA LYS A 848 -58.13 -9.13 -49.00
C LYS A 848 -56.89 -8.60 -49.77
N GLU A 849 -55.64 -9.03 -49.61
CA GLU A 849 -55.00 -10.04 -48.75
C GLU A 849 -53.80 -9.37 -48.06
N ILE A 850 -53.36 -9.73 -46.86
CA ILE A 850 -53.93 -10.37 -45.67
C ILE A 850 -52.81 -10.26 -44.63
N GLU A 851 -53.19 -10.22 -43.36
CA GLU A 851 -52.28 -10.32 -42.22
C GLU A 851 -51.41 -11.59 -42.28
N GLU A 852 -50.29 -11.63 -41.56
CA GLU A 852 -50.19 -12.46 -40.35
C GLU A 852 -49.06 -11.81 -39.51
N VAL A 853 -49.26 -11.54 -38.21
CA VAL A 853 -49.28 -12.49 -37.08
C VAL A 853 -47.89 -13.13 -36.87
N LYS A 854 -47.62 -13.40 -35.60
CA LYS A 854 -46.32 -13.65 -35.00
C LYS A 854 -45.70 -15.03 -35.37
N GLU A 855 -44.44 -15.12 -34.97
CA GLU A 855 -43.81 -16.31 -34.35
C GLU A 855 -43.28 -17.46 -35.24
N GLU A 856 -42.43 -18.26 -34.59
CA GLU A 856 -41.90 -19.57 -34.98
C GLU A 856 -40.87 -19.69 -36.14
N VAL A 857 -39.60 -19.55 -35.75
CA VAL A 857 -38.61 -20.67 -35.65
C VAL A 857 -38.13 -21.40 -36.93
N LYS A 858 -36.79 -21.59 -36.97
CA LYS A 858 -35.91 -22.50 -37.78
C LYS A 858 -35.30 -22.01 -39.10
N GLU A 859 -34.00 -22.32 -39.18
CA GLU A 859 -33.19 -22.63 -40.37
C GLU A 859 -33.86 -23.69 -41.28
N PRO A 860 -33.53 -23.81 -42.59
CA PRO A 860 -32.18 -23.61 -43.14
C PRO A 860 -32.08 -22.94 -44.53
N THR A 861 -30.85 -22.77 -45.02
CA THR A 861 -30.56 -22.57 -46.45
C THR A 861 -29.42 -23.47 -46.94
N LYS A 862 -29.71 -24.21 -48.03
CA LYS A 862 -28.80 -24.94 -48.93
C LYS A 862 -29.52 -25.02 -50.29
N GLU A 863 -28.82 -25.54 -51.31
CA GLU A 863 -29.27 -25.67 -52.71
C GLU A 863 -29.18 -24.35 -53.53
N ILE A 864 -28.81 -24.33 -54.82
CA ILE A 864 -28.35 -25.43 -55.71
C ILE A 864 -27.35 -24.96 -56.81
N GLU A 865 -26.63 -25.95 -57.35
CA GLU A 865 -25.79 -26.10 -58.57
C GLU A 865 -25.59 -24.91 -59.56
N GLU A 866 -24.33 -24.61 -59.94
CA GLU A 866 -23.65 -24.87 -61.26
C GLU A 866 -24.13 -23.98 -62.44
N VAL A 867 -23.34 -23.60 -63.47
CA VAL A 867 -22.35 -24.34 -64.30
C VAL A 867 -21.28 -23.37 -64.88
N LYS A 868 -20.03 -23.87 -65.04
CA LYS A 868 -18.90 -23.64 -66.02
C LYS A 868 -18.91 -22.35 -66.91
N GLU A 869 -17.77 -21.82 -67.40
CA GLU A 869 -16.63 -22.52 -68.02
C GLU A 869 -15.31 -21.68 -68.08
N GLU A 870 -14.29 -22.20 -68.78
CA GLU A 870 -12.86 -21.83 -68.75
C GLU A 870 -12.45 -20.42 -69.26
N VAL A 871 -11.48 -19.80 -68.55
CA VAL A 871 -10.28 -19.13 -69.13
C VAL A 871 -9.12 -19.40 -68.14
N LYS A 872 -8.20 -20.35 -68.36
CA LYS A 872 -7.05 -20.43 -69.30
C LYS A 872 -5.88 -19.44 -69.02
N GLU A 873 -4.68 -20.01 -68.82
CA GLU A 873 -3.40 -19.35 -69.14
C GLU A 873 -3.28 -19.07 -70.66
N PRO A 874 -2.26 -18.31 -71.09
CA PRO A 874 -1.13 -19.01 -71.73
C PRO A 874 0.27 -18.48 -71.34
N THR A 875 1.31 -19.17 -71.82
CA THR A 875 2.73 -19.07 -71.42
C THR A 875 3.69 -18.77 -72.60
N LYS A 876 4.99 -18.55 -72.28
CA LYS A 876 6.20 -18.39 -73.15
C LYS A 876 6.42 -16.95 -73.67
N GLU A 877 7.62 -16.36 -73.61
CA GLU A 877 8.98 -16.76 -74.10
C GLU A 877 10.07 -16.55 -73.00
N ILE A 878 11.18 -17.32 -72.83
CA ILE A 878 12.32 -17.82 -73.66
C ILE A 878 13.60 -16.94 -73.52
N GLU A 879 14.78 -17.61 -73.41
CA GLU A 879 16.16 -17.09 -73.21
C GLU A 879 16.42 -16.39 -71.84
N GLU A 880 17.31 -16.80 -70.92
CA GLU A 880 18.59 -17.57 -70.93
C GLU A 880 19.76 -16.78 -71.58
N VAL A 881 20.89 -16.48 -70.88
CA VAL A 881 22.07 -17.36 -70.73
C VAL A 881 23.17 -16.74 -69.81
N LYS A 882 23.63 -17.50 -68.78
CA LYS A 882 25.03 -17.66 -68.21
C LYS A 882 25.90 -16.42 -67.83
N GLU A 883 27.07 -16.46 -67.14
CA GLU A 883 27.86 -17.29 -66.18
C GLU A 883 28.98 -16.34 -65.62
N GLU A 884 29.84 -16.55 -64.61
CA GLU A 884 30.23 -17.66 -63.70
C GLU A 884 29.34 -17.74 -62.41
N VAL A 885 29.50 -18.62 -61.39
CA VAL A 885 30.60 -19.48 -60.84
C VAL A 885 31.55 -18.66 -59.89
N LYS A 886 32.10 -19.14 -58.75
CA LYS A 886 32.63 -20.46 -58.32
C LYS A 886 32.60 -20.66 -56.79
N GLU A 887 32.61 -21.91 -56.30
CA GLU A 887 33.11 -22.27 -54.96
C GLU A 887 34.66 -22.17 -54.89
N PRO A 888 35.31 -22.51 -53.75
CA PRO A 888 35.98 -23.82 -53.77
C PRO A 888 35.98 -24.60 -52.43
N VAL A 889 36.19 -25.91 -52.55
CA VAL A 889 36.56 -26.87 -51.48
C VAL A 889 37.83 -27.62 -51.94
N LYS A 890 38.59 -28.22 -51.00
CA LYS A 890 39.83 -29.04 -51.20
C LYS A 890 41.10 -28.21 -51.52
N GLU A 891 42.37 -28.64 -51.33
CA GLU A 891 43.11 -29.72 -50.61
C GLU A 891 44.64 -29.38 -50.69
N VAL A 892 45.64 -29.91 -49.95
CA VAL A 892 45.80 -30.88 -48.83
C VAL A 892 47.19 -30.60 -48.15
N GLU A 893 47.77 -31.57 -47.44
CA GLU A 893 49.16 -31.67 -46.88
C GLU A 893 49.47 -30.78 -45.63
N GLU A 894 49.52 -31.26 -44.37
CA GLU A 894 50.09 -32.49 -43.73
C GLU A 894 51.58 -32.31 -43.35
N VAL A 895 52.06 -32.66 -42.13
CA VAL A 895 52.71 -33.96 -41.80
C VAL A 895 53.12 -34.11 -40.31
N LYS A 896 52.61 -35.19 -39.64
CA LYS A 896 53.21 -36.05 -38.54
C LYS A 896 53.54 -35.46 -37.13
N GLU A 897 53.74 -36.21 -36.01
CA GLU A 897 53.59 -37.64 -35.52
C GLU A 897 53.67 -37.67 -33.96
N GLU A 898 53.40 -38.71 -33.13
CA GLU A 898 52.72 -40.03 -33.22
C GLU A 898 52.02 -40.35 -31.86
N VAL A 899 50.73 -40.70 -31.88
CA VAL A 899 50.06 -41.83 -31.16
C VAL A 899 50.58 -42.35 -29.79
N LYS A 900 49.69 -42.48 -28.77
CA LYS A 900 49.20 -43.78 -28.19
C LYS A 900 48.22 -43.61 -27.00
N GLU A 901 47.20 -44.47 -26.95
CA GLU A 901 46.46 -44.95 -25.74
C GLU A 901 46.81 -46.47 -25.53
N PRO A 902 46.16 -47.31 -24.66
CA PRO A 902 45.04 -47.12 -23.70
C PRO A 902 45.14 -47.90 -22.34
N VAL A 903 44.00 -47.97 -21.62
CA VAL A 903 43.54 -49.02 -20.65
C VAL A 903 43.64 -48.79 -19.11
N LYS A 904 42.44 -48.81 -18.50
CA LYS A 904 41.90 -49.11 -17.13
C LYS A 904 42.74 -49.55 -15.90
N GLU A 905 41.99 -49.65 -14.77
CA GLU A 905 42.14 -50.55 -13.58
C GLU A 905 43.07 -50.06 -12.43
N VAL A 906 42.82 -50.29 -11.12
CA VAL A 906 41.62 -50.67 -10.31
C VAL A 906 41.90 -50.41 -8.79
N GLU A 907 40.90 -50.06 -7.97
CA GLU A 907 40.86 -50.14 -6.46
C GLU A 907 42.02 -49.44 -5.65
N GLU A 908 42.09 -49.31 -4.30
CA GLU A 908 41.17 -49.50 -3.14
C GLU A 908 41.57 -48.60 -1.92
N VAL A 909 40.57 -48.01 -1.23
CA VAL A 909 40.31 -48.05 0.25
C VAL A 909 41.09 -47.24 1.33
N LYS A 910 40.36 -47.01 2.45
CA LYS A 910 40.63 -46.34 3.76
C LYS A 910 40.57 -44.81 3.80
N GLU A 911 39.68 -44.12 4.54
CA GLU A 911 38.87 -44.38 5.77
C GLU A 911 39.56 -44.02 7.12
N GLU A 912 38.72 -43.64 8.09
CA GLU A 912 38.99 -43.08 9.45
C GLU A 912 39.60 -41.66 9.45
N VAL A 913 39.03 -40.61 10.07
CA VAL A 913 38.08 -40.43 11.20
C VAL A 913 38.70 -40.60 12.59
N LYS A 914 39.47 -39.60 13.06
CA LYS A 914 39.17 -38.86 14.32
C LYS A 914 40.13 -37.71 14.66
N GLU A 915 39.53 -36.58 15.04
CA GLU A 915 40.06 -35.56 15.96
C GLU A 915 40.17 -36.15 17.39
N PRO A 916 40.98 -35.60 18.33
CA PRO A 916 40.57 -34.34 18.99
C PRO A 916 41.66 -33.38 19.55
N VAL A 917 41.37 -32.08 19.44
CA VAL A 917 41.42 -31.03 20.51
C VAL A 917 42.57 -31.05 21.55
N LYS A 918 43.40 -29.97 21.58
CA LYS A 918 43.54 -29.05 22.76
C LYS A 918 44.46 -27.82 22.57
N GLU A 919 43.97 -26.70 23.12
CA GLU A 919 44.61 -25.50 23.72
C GLU A 919 46.12 -25.23 23.59
N ALA A 920 46.47 -24.00 23.18
CA ALA A 920 47.55 -23.18 23.77
C ALA A 920 47.39 -21.68 23.41
N GLU A 921 47.94 -20.77 24.23
CA GLU A 921 47.95 -19.32 24.01
C GLU A 921 49.31 -18.77 23.51
N LYS A 922 49.34 -17.44 23.28
CA LYS A 922 50.44 -16.48 23.52
C LYS A 922 51.53 -16.23 22.44
N VAL A 923 51.25 -15.20 21.63
CA VAL A 923 51.85 -13.83 21.76
C VAL A 923 53.37 -13.65 21.57
N LYS A 924 53.73 -12.87 20.51
CA LYS A 924 54.96 -12.05 20.31
C LYS A 924 56.29 -12.82 20.10
N GLU A 925 57.38 -12.23 19.59
CA GLU A 925 57.77 -10.81 19.37
C GLU A 925 58.77 -10.68 18.17
N GLU A 926 58.83 -9.51 17.51
CA GLU A 926 60.01 -8.95 16.77
C GLU A 926 60.63 -9.74 15.55
N GLU A 927 61.47 -9.21 14.64
CA GLU A 927 62.06 -7.86 14.41
C GLU A 927 62.47 -7.58 12.92
N VAL A 928 63.02 -6.37 12.67
CA VAL A 928 63.94 -5.94 11.57
C VAL A 928 63.38 -5.64 10.15
N ARG A 929 64.10 -4.74 9.45
CA ARG A 929 63.71 -3.94 8.26
C ARG A 929 64.49 -4.29 6.97
N GLU A 930 64.14 -3.54 5.91
CA GLU A 930 65.01 -3.00 4.85
C GLU A 930 65.48 -3.91 3.70
N SER A 931 64.96 -3.64 2.49
CA SER A 931 65.72 -2.91 1.45
C SER A 931 64.80 -2.52 0.26
N THR A 932 65.32 -1.88 -0.79
CA THR A 932 64.53 -0.96 -1.67
C THR A 932 64.81 -1.08 -3.19
N LYS A 933 63.96 -0.37 -3.97
CA LYS A 933 63.97 -0.08 -5.44
C LYS A 933 63.14 -1.08 -6.30
N GLY A 934 62.33 -0.65 -7.27
CA GLY A 934 61.83 0.70 -7.62
C GLY A 934 61.91 1.04 -9.13
N LEU A 935 61.03 1.92 -9.62
CA LEU A 935 61.13 2.62 -10.92
C LEU A 935 60.16 3.82 -10.99
N VAL A 936 60.54 4.90 -11.71
CA VAL A 936 59.85 6.21 -11.72
C VAL A 936 60.10 6.95 -13.04
N THR A 937 59.05 7.57 -13.63
CA THR A 937 59.11 8.74 -14.53
C THR A 937 57.71 9.41 -14.60
N GLY A 938 57.51 10.72 -14.42
CA GLY A 938 58.40 11.75 -13.89
C GLY A 938 57.90 13.20 -14.13
N LEU A 939 58.48 14.16 -13.39
CA LEU A 939 58.71 15.59 -13.75
C LEU A 939 57.48 16.54 -13.90
N ASN A 940 57.43 17.79 -13.41
CA ASN A 940 58.43 18.76 -12.87
C ASN A 940 57.79 19.58 -11.70
N GLN A 941 58.48 19.88 -10.58
CA GLN A 941 59.34 21.07 -10.29
C GLN A 941 58.63 22.45 -10.38
N GLU A 942 58.83 23.46 -9.53
CA GLU A 942 59.46 23.69 -8.19
C GLU A 942 59.18 25.18 -7.78
N PRO A 943 59.70 25.79 -6.68
CA PRO A 943 60.15 25.30 -5.36
C PRO A 943 59.55 26.08 -4.15
N LYS A 944 59.90 25.68 -2.91
CA LYS A 944 59.90 26.52 -1.69
C LYS A 944 61.13 26.19 -0.82
N GLY A 945 61.67 27.19 -0.13
CA GLY A 945 62.67 27.05 0.95
C GLY A 945 62.79 28.35 1.77
N ASN A 946 63.34 28.40 2.99
CA ASN A 946 63.75 27.33 3.94
C ASN A 946 63.14 27.66 5.36
N ASN A 947 63.77 27.87 6.53
CA ASN A 947 65.18 27.82 6.97
C ASN A 947 65.40 27.72 8.52
N GLN A 948 65.65 26.50 9.02
CA GLN A 948 66.44 26.19 10.25
C GLN A 948 65.89 26.66 11.63
N VAL A 949 66.40 26.35 12.85
CA VAL A 949 67.10 25.22 13.57
C VAL A 949 67.02 25.56 15.11
N VAL A 950 67.47 24.67 16.04
CA VAL A 950 67.91 24.90 17.47
C VAL A 950 67.04 24.29 18.61
N GLU A 951 67.48 23.11 19.09
CA GLU A 951 67.81 22.65 20.48
C GLU A 951 66.97 22.89 21.79
N ASN A 952 66.76 21.77 22.50
CA ASN A 952 67.03 21.43 23.94
C ASN A 952 66.14 21.87 25.17
N GLU A 953 65.64 20.84 25.89
CA GLU A 953 65.75 20.50 27.35
C GLU A 953 65.47 21.51 28.51
N GLU A 954 65.06 21.13 29.76
CA GLU A 954 64.44 19.94 30.43
C GLU A 954 64.08 20.32 31.92
N ARG A 955 63.39 19.43 32.68
CA ARG A 955 63.33 19.26 34.18
C ARG A 955 62.03 19.69 34.90
N LYS A 956 61.24 18.74 35.46
CA LYS A 956 61.29 17.96 36.75
C LYS A 956 60.70 18.75 37.95
N ALA A 957 59.79 18.29 38.82
CA ALA A 957 59.23 16.98 39.25
C ALA A 957 59.78 16.42 40.58
N ASP A 958 58.87 16.11 41.53
CA ASP A 958 59.05 15.43 42.83
C ASP A 958 57.64 15.14 43.45
N ASN A 959 57.39 14.24 44.39
CA ASN A 959 57.92 12.87 44.62
C ASN A 959 56.90 12.06 45.48
N LEU A 960 57.14 10.77 45.75
CA LEU A 960 56.15 9.84 46.35
C LEU A 960 56.79 8.92 47.41
N ASN A 961 56.08 8.57 48.50
CA ASN A 961 56.51 7.51 49.42
C ASN A 961 55.35 6.67 50.03
N LYS A 962 55.65 5.47 50.54
CA LYS A 962 54.72 4.44 51.08
C LYS A 962 55.24 3.89 52.42
N GLN A 963 54.39 3.17 53.18
CA GLN A 963 54.69 1.81 53.71
C GLN A 963 53.45 1.12 54.36
N HIS A 964 53.45 -0.23 54.34
CA HIS A 964 52.85 -1.29 55.22
C HIS A 964 51.69 -0.98 56.21
N ALA A 965 50.72 -1.86 56.55
CA ALA A 965 50.36 -3.28 56.23
C ALA A 965 48.81 -3.49 56.46
N ASN A 966 48.14 -4.65 56.67
CA ASN A 966 48.51 -6.07 56.89
C ASN A 966 47.48 -7.12 56.33
N LYS A 967 46.68 -7.83 57.17
CA LYS A 967 45.90 -9.04 56.81
C LYS A 967 44.58 -9.25 57.61
N GLN A 968 43.63 -9.98 56.97
CA GLN A 968 42.62 -10.93 57.53
C GLN A 968 41.48 -10.39 58.43
N GLU A 969 40.25 -10.96 58.51
CA GLU A 969 39.46 -11.94 57.69
C GLU A 969 37.97 -11.97 58.16
N GLU A 970 37.06 -12.68 57.43
CA GLU A 970 35.64 -13.01 57.77
C GLU A 970 34.61 -11.84 57.91
N GLY A 971 33.28 -12.00 57.78
CA GLY A 971 32.47 -13.13 57.28
C GLY A 971 30.92 -12.93 57.28
N LYS A 972 30.26 -13.23 56.14
CA LYS A 972 28.84 -13.69 55.91
C LYS A 972 27.58 -13.04 56.58
N LYS A 973 26.68 -12.58 55.69
CA LYS A 973 25.20 -12.84 55.58
C LYS A 973 24.13 -12.09 56.44
N SER A 974 22.94 -11.98 55.80
CA SER A 974 21.54 -11.92 56.32
C SER A 974 21.02 -10.65 57.05
N LEU A 975 19.72 -10.30 57.02
CA LEU A 975 18.63 -10.42 56.01
C LEU A 975 17.37 -9.62 56.47
N ALA A 976 16.61 -9.04 55.52
CA ALA A 976 15.16 -8.76 55.51
C ALA A 976 14.48 -7.80 56.53
N SER A 977 13.42 -7.13 56.04
CA SER A 977 12.25 -6.55 56.77
C SER A 977 12.49 -5.32 57.68
N THR A 978 11.55 -4.40 57.93
CA THR A 978 10.16 -4.17 57.41
C THR A 978 9.79 -2.70 57.62
N GLY A 979 8.78 -2.22 56.90
CA GLY A 979 7.94 -1.10 57.34
C GLY A 979 8.30 0.25 56.72
N GLY A 980 7.25 0.97 56.30
CA GLY A 980 7.29 2.39 55.98
C GLY A 980 6.05 3.07 56.54
N GLU A 981 6.13 4.37 56.79
CA GLU A 981 4.96 5.23 57.01
C GLU A 981 5.30 6.67 56.56
N ALA A 982 4.35 7.59 56.65
CA ALA A 982 4.17 8.60 55.60
C ALA A 982 4.54 10.06 55.94
N SER A 983 4.52 10.87 54.88
CA SER A 983 4.11 12.29 54.81
C SER A 983 5.06 13.44 55.23
N THR A 984 5.39 14.24 54.21
CA THR A 984 5.37 15.74 54.15
C THR A 984 6.42 16.62 54.85
N SER A 985 7.15 17.37 54.00
CA SER A 985 7.47 18.83 54.12
C SER A 985 8.45 19.29 55.23
N THR A 986 9.37 20.26 55.06
CA THR A 986 9.46 21.36 54.06
C THR A 986 10.92 21.92 53.94
N LEU A 987 11.33 22.30 52.71
CA LEU A 987 12.37 23.29 52.29
C LEU A 987 13.83 23.30 52.83
N LEU A 988 14.74 23.64 51.89
CA LEU A 988 16.10 24.21 52.05
C LEU A 988 17.19 23.30 52.69
N SER A 989 18.46 23.30 52.23
CA SER A 989 19.12 24.02 51.12
C SER A 989 20.25 23.16 50.49
N GLY A 990 20.91 23.65 49.43
CA GLY A 990 21.82 22.85 48.58
C GLY A 990 23.27 22.67 49.09
N ILE A 991 24.16 22.34 48.14
CA ILE A 991 25.59 21.95 48.32
C ILE A 991 25.80 20.49 48.78
N THR A 992 25.27 19.53 48.00
CA THR A 992 25.66 18.09 48.11
C THR A 992 25.68 17.33 46.79
N LEU A 993 25.68 18.01 45.63
CA LEU A 993 25.50 17.39 44.30
C LEU A 993 26.65 17.63 43.30
N VAL A 994 27.85 17.98 43.77
CA VAL A 994 29.04 18.22 42.91
C VAL A 994 30.02 17.02 42.93
N LEU A 995 29.90 16.10 43.90
CA LEU A 995 30.83 14.99 44.10
C LEU A 995 30.35 13.62 43.58
N SER A 996 29.09 13.51 43.12
CA SER A 996 28.57 12.26 42.52
C SER A 996 29.02 12.06 41.08
N ALA A 997 28.95 13.10 40.24
CA ALA A 997 29.23 13.03 38.80
C ALA A 997 30.67 12.60 38.47
N LEU A 998 31.66 13.17 39.16
CA LEU A 998 33.09 12.86 38.95
C LEU A 998 33.48 11.43 39.35
N SER A 999 32.67 10.74 40.16
CA SER A 999 32.94 9.36 40.58
C SER A 999 32.66 8.33 39.48
N MET A 1000 31.53 8.48 38.77
CA MET A 1000 31.12 7.53 37.72
C MET A 1000 32.06 7.54 36.50
N PHE A 1001 32.55 8.73 36.12
CA PHE A 1001 33.40 8.91 34.93
C PHE A 1001 34.73 8.16 35.02
N VAL A 1002 35.28 8.01 36.23
CA VAL A 1002 36.53 7.25 36.48
C VAL A 1002 36.26 5.74 36.53
N PHE A 1003 35.05 5.30 36.92
CA PHE A 1003 34.75 3.89 37.13
C PHE A 1003 34.48 3.12 35.83
N ARG A 1004 33.66 3.67 34.91
CA ARG A 1004 33.35 2.98 33.63
C ARG A 1004 34.58 2.83 32.71
N LYS A 1005 35.55 3.76 32.74
CA LYS A 1005 36.75 3.72 31.88
C LYS A 1005 37.77 2.61 32.23
N ARG A 1006 37.51 1.79 33.26
CA ARG A 1006 38.35 0.63 33.65
C ARG A 1006 37.81 -0.74 33.25
N LEU A 1007 36.57 -0.86 32.76
CA LEU A 1007 35.99 -2.15 32.39
C LEU A 1007 36.38 -2.64 30.98
N PHE A 1008 36.69 -1.73 30.04
CA PHE A 1008 37.18 -2.08 28.70
C PHE A 1008 38.71 -2.20 28.61
N LYS A 1009 39.34 -2.83 29.62
CA LYS A 1009 40.73 -3.29 29.55
C LYS A 1009 40.98 -4.55 30.39
N LYS A 1010 40.22 -5.59 30.08
CA LYS A 1010 40.57 -6.98 30.37
C LYS A 1010 39.96 -7.92 29.34
#